data_AF-A0A7C5YDI8-F1
#
_entry.id   AF-A0A7C5YDI8-F1
#
_cell.length_a   1.000
_cell.length_b   1.000
_cell.length_c   1.000
_cell.angle_alpha   90.00
_cell.angle_beta   90.00
_cell.angle_gamma   90.00
#
_symmetry.space_group_name_H-M   'P 1'
#
loop_
_entity.id
_entity.type
_entity.pdbx_description
1 polymer ?
#
loop_
_entity_poly.entity_id
_entity_poly.type
_entity_poly.pdbx_seq_one_letter_code
_entity_poly.pdbx_strand_id
1 'polypeptide(L)'
;VDLNKEWDEPLKEAMRLIAQTVVKTLRPHRFDWLFYGWDEPSPENLRAIQQYRFWREGGAKTYVTFFQRGTYEVAGQWMTHPCFSVGLVNRKETAEWARKECDKSGQKFFWYGSGCYLGQEGRMFANRYLTGWLFWKTKADGQVSWTFIRPHEDPFNDFDGSKANSVEPKDQCTVYPQLERPNDYKSIVGIIPTIQWEAIREGINDYRYAYTLKNLIAYARQVCQKFVGAHEMRPKKAGGLSSAPTGANALTVHSWAKRLLEITDEAEAVLRLIEDSVPWGNEVGARNYTNRDLQQVRFILARQIERLVSALQSKSIAQVETKERQVSVRIQLLPPESAGLTASVPLPVISVPKLETPPKIDGQVSENEWRSAAVAEPFCEFQTGQPMPKEIATKAFVGFDERNLYIAFVCLEPNPKGMRKSQWARDSDGVWQDESVEVFIASEKEPSHYAHIIVNAVGSVYDELVFNVGWNTDFRAATNIASDRWVCELAIPWSSLPFIQSPVPDPHSLTLRINFCRNRNQVDKGITHWAWSPTFGWFHTPERFGIGMLETGDVIVKQIRLPRYFGENQAIVSLRNKGNEPKKVQINGQQVTLLPKSDRQVRLQIPASVGEHRKRVELRWDKGHRSFEVAYAIPEPMNLVSPIVLANEQGEAVLTLAVNLSPDLIRRSSLVVESSDRKIHLPLTSTSLQFRCLLRGLSAPVRLWLDNAPERMVVARLFSPLH
;
A
#
# COMPACT_ATOMS: atom_id res chain seq x y z
N VAL A 1 -9.59 9.14 -39.38
CA VAL A 1 -8.60 9.90 -38.60
C VAL A 1 -8.09 9.01 -37.50
N ASP A 2 -6.78 8.78 -37.43
CA ASP A 2 -6.16 8.01 -36.36
C ASP A 2 -5.96 8.93 -35.14
N LEU A 3 -6.82 8.78 -34.14
CA LEU A 3 -6.83 9.66 -32.97
C LEU A 3 -5.66 9.41 -32.01
N ASN A 4 -4.90 8.32 -32.21
CA ASN A 4 -3.75 7.94 -31.40
C ASN A 4 -2.44 8.56 -31.90
N LYS A 5 -2.48 9.33 -33.00
CA LYS A 5 -1.38 10.15 -33.49
C LYS A 5 -1.64 11.62 -33.21
N GLU A 6 -0.66 12.47 -33.52
CA GLU A 6 -0.89 13.91 -33.50
C GLU A 6 -2.03 14.28 -34.46
N TRP A 7 -3.00 15.04 -33.95
CA TRP A 7 -4.16 15.48 -34.71
C TRP A 7 -3.75 16.50 -35.76
N ASP A 8 -4.40 16.47 -36.93
CA ASP A 8 -4.20 17.49 -37.95
C ASP A 8 -4.83 18.82 -37.53
N GLU A 9 -4.40 19.92 -38.15
CA GLU A 9 -4.91 21.26 -37.81
C GLU A 9 -6.44 21.40 -37.93
N PRO A 10 -7.12 20.80 -38.94
CA PRO A 10 -8.58 20.82 -38.99
C PRO A 10 -9.23 20.21 -37.75
N LEU A 11 -8.76 19.05 -37.26
CA LEU A 11 -9.32 18.43 -36.06
C LEU A 11 -8.99 19.24 -34.81
N LYS A 12 -7.76 19.77 -34.70
CA LYS A 12 -7.35 20.63 -33.58
C LYS A 12 -8.26 21.87 -33.48
N GLU A 13 -8.51 22.55 -34.59
CA GLU A 13 -9.37 23.75 -34.64
C GLU A 13 -10.83 23.40 -34.34
N ALA A 14 -11.34 22.30 -34.90
CA ALA A 14 -12.70 21.85 -34.60
C ALA A 14 -12.91 21.60 -33.09
N MET A 15 -11.94 20.95 -32.43
CA MET A 15 -12.01 20.68 -30.99
C MET A 15 -11.96 21.97 -30.15
N ARG A 16 -11.11 22.94 -30.51
CA ARG A 16 -11.09 24.26 -29.86
C ARG A 16 -12.44 24.97 -30.03
N LEU A 17 -12.98 24.99 -31.25
CA LEU A 17 -14.26 25.65 -31.55
C LEU A 17 -15.42 25.02 -30.77
N ILE A 18 -15.46 23.69 -30.64
CA ILE A 18 -16.47 23.00 -29.82
C ILE A 18 -16.38 23.48 -28.37
N ALA A 19 -15.18 23.44 -27.77
CA ALA A 19 -14.98 23.85 -26.39
C ALA A 19 -15.37 25.33 -26.15
N GLN A 20 -14.92 26.23 -27.02
CA GLN A 20 -15.29 27.65 -26.97
C GLN A 20 -16.80 27.87 -27.08
N THR A 21 -17.47 27.12 -27.97
CA THR A 21 -18.92 27.20 -28.16
C THR A 21 -19.66 26.78 -26.90
N VAL A 22 -19.25 25.68 -26.26
CA VAL A 22 -19.85 25.21 -25.00
C VAL A 22 -19.63 26.22 -23.89
N VAL A 23 -18.40 26.71 -23.70
CA VAL A 23 -18.06 27.72 -22.68
C VAL A 23 -18.88 29.00 -22.88
N LYS A 24 -18.98 29.49 -24.12
CA LYS A 24 -19.75 30.71 -24.45
C LYS A 24 -21.24 30.52 -24.17
N THR A 25 -21.80 29.37 -24.54
CA THR A 25 -23.21 29.04 -24.34
C THR A 25 -23.56 28.95 -22.85
N LEU A 26 -22.71 28.34 -22.02
CA LEU A 26 -23.00 28.16 -20.60
C LEU A 26 -22.72 29.40 -19.73
N ARG A 27 -21.88 30.33 -20.20
CA ARG A 27 -21.45 31.53 -19.44
C ARG A 27 -22.61 32.39 -18.90
N PRO A 28 -23.66 32.75 -19.68
CA PRO A 28 -24.78 33.57 -19.19
C PRO A 28 -25.57 32.90 -18.06
N HIS A 29 -25.58 31.57 -18.02
CA HIS A 29 -26.32 30.80 -17.03
C HIS A 29 -25.58 30.65 -15.69
N ARG A 30 -24.31 31.07 -15.61
CA ARG A 30 -23.48 30.99 -14.39
C ARG A 30 -23.38 29.57 -13.79
N PHE A 31 -23.49 28.54 -14.63
CA PHE A 31 -23.22 27.17 -14.20
C PHE A 31 -21.72 27.00 -13.94
N ASP A 32 -21.37 26.49 -12.75
CA ASP A 32 -20.02 26.02 -12.48
C ASP A 32 -19.92 24.56 -12.93
N TRP A 33 -19.19 24.33 -14.02
CA TRP A 33 -19.07 23.01 -14.64
C TRP A 33 -17.61 22.69 -14.96
N LEU A 34 -17.31 21.39 -14.97
CA LEU A 34 -16.01 20.85 -15.33
C LEU A 34 -16.19 19.95 -16.56
N PHE A 35 -15.34 20.13 -17.56
CA PHE A 35 -15.17 19.18 -18.64
C PHE A 35 -14.47 17.93 -18.10
N TYR A 36 -15.18 16.81 -18.07
CA TYR A 36 -14.62 15.51 -17.78
C TYR A 36 -14.07 14.90 -19.07
N GLY A 37 -12.74 14.81 -19.15
CA GLY A 37 -12.06 14.25 -20.30
C GLY A 37 -12.04 12.72 -20.31
N TRP A 38 -11.33 12.15 -21.27
CA TRP A 38 -10.95 10.74 -21.26
C TRP A 38 -10.40 10.33 -19.89
N ASP A 39 -10.86 9.23 -19.32
CA ASP A 39 -10.50 8.89 -17.94
C ASP A 39 -9.22 8.05 -17.88
N GLU A 40 -8.48 8.19 -16.78
CA GLU A 40 -7.35 7.34 -16.38
C GLU A 40 -6.32 7.05 -17.50
N PRO A 41 -5.82 8.05 -18.24
CA PRO A 41 -4.93 7.80 -19.38
C PRO A 41 -3.54 7.31 -18.93
N SER A 42 -2.86 6.56 -19.81
CA SER A 42 -1.41 6.36 -19.70
C SER A 42 -0.65 7.61 -20.19
N PRO A 43 0.63 7.78 -19.83
CA PRO A 43 1.44 8.91 -20.31
C PRO A 43 1.56 9.01 -21.84
N GLU A 44 1.42 7.88 -22.54
CA GLU A 44 1.55 7.75 -24.00
C GLU A 44 0.21 7.96 -24.73
N ASN A 45 -0.90 8.14 -24.00
CA ASN A 45 -2.23 8.29 -24.60
C ASN A 45 -2.39 9.69 -25.23
N LEU A 46 -1.83 9.85 -26.43
CA LEU A 46 -1.86 11.10 -27.20
C LEU A 46 -3.27 11.59 -27.48
N ARG A 47 -4.23 10.69 -27.68
CA ARG A 47 -5.64 11.05 -27.89
C ARG A 47 -6.19 11.83 -26.69
N ALA A 48 -5.99 11.29 -25.50
CA ALA A 48 -6.46 11.87 -24.25
C ALA A 48 -5.78 13.22 -23.98
N ILE A 49 -4.46 13.27 -24.07
CA ILE A 49 -3.67 14.48 -23.82
C ILE A 49 -4.07 15.62 -24.77
N GLN A 50 -4.26 15.33 -26.06
CA GLN A 50 -4.70 16.31 -27.04
C GLN A 50 -6.12 16.79 -26.77
N GLN A 51 -7.03 15.91 -26.35
CA GLN A 51 -8.37 16.31 -25.94
C GLN A 51 -8.32 17.32 -24.79
N TYR A 52 -7.55 17.04 -23.73
CA TYR A 52 -7.44 17.95 -22.59
C TYR A 52 -6.91 19.31 -22.99
N ARG A 53 -5.84 19.31 -23.81
CA ARG A 53 -5.21 20.52 -24.32
C ARG A 53 -6.22 21.40 -25.06
N PHE A 54 -6.91 20.88 -26.06
CA PHE A 54 -7.79 21.72 -26.90
C PHE A 54 -9.07 22.16 -26.17
N TRP A 55 -9.57 21.38 -25.21
CA TRP A 55 -10.63 21.84 -24.32
C TRP A 55 -10.16 22.95 -23.38
N ARG A 56 -8.94 22.84 -22.85
CA ARG A 56 -8.32 23.87 -22.00
C ARG A 56 -8.06 25.16 -22.78
N GLU A 57 -7.48 25.06 -23.97
CA GLU A 57 -7.27 26.19 -24.90
C GLU A 57 -8.61 26.84 -25.31
N GLY A 58 -9.69 26.06 -25.43
CA GLY A 58 -11.04 26.57 -25.66
C GLY A 58 -11.69 27.26 -24.45
N GLY A 59 -11.01 27.32 -23.30
CA GLY A 59 -11.44 28.04 -22.12
C GLY A 59 -12.25 27.21 -21.11
N ALA A 60 -12.35 25.89 -21.29
CA ALA A 60 -13.05 25.03 -20.34
C ALA A 60 -12.25 24.85 -19.04
N LYS A 61 -12.96 24.63 -17.93
CA LYS A 61 -12.37 24.06 -16.72
C LYS A 61 -12.29 22.55 -16.91
N THR A 62 -11.10 21.98 -16.87
CA THR A 62 -10.83 20.56 -17.14
C THR A 62 -10.63 19.75 -15.86
N TYR A 63 -11.18 18.54 -15.84
CA TYR A 63 -11.14 17.55 -14.76
C TYR A 63 -10.90 16.16 -15.36
N VAL A 64 -9.91 15.44 -14.83
CA VAL A 64 -9.53 14.07 -15.24
C VAL A 64 -8.92 13.36 -14.05
N THR A 65 -9.10 12.05 -13.99
CA THR A 65 -8.52 11.19 -12.98
C THR A 65 -7.13 10.69 -13.36
N PHE A 66 -6.18 10.79 -12.43
CA PHE A 66 -4.79 10.32 -12.57
C PHE A 66 -4.50 9.19 -11.57
N PHE A 67 -4.00 8.07 -12.09
CA PHE A 67 -3.55 6.91 -11.30
C PHE A 67 -2.05 6.83 -11.13
N GLN A 68 -1.32 7.56 -11.97
CA GLN A 68 0.13 7.53 -12.00
C GLN A 68 0.65 8.96 -12.02
N ARG A 69 1.78 9.17 -11.34
CA ARG A 69 2.46 10.47 -11.33
C ARG A 69 2.95 10.86 -12.73
N GLY A 70 3.50 9.91 -13.48
CA GLY A 70 3.99 10.14 -14.84
C GLY A 70 2.90 10.66 -15.78
N THR A 71 1.66 10.18 -15.65
CA THR A 71 0.53 10.71 -16.43
C THR A 71 0.25 12.18 -16.08
N TYR A 72 0.26 12.53 -14.80
CA TYR A 72 0.07 13.92 -14.39
C TYR A 72 1.23 14.82 -14.84
N GLU A 73 2.46 14.33 -14.89
CA GLU A 73 3.61 15.09 -15.38
C GLU A 73 3.45 15.53 -16.85
N VAL A 74 2.83 14.69 -17.68
CA VAL A 74 2.61 15.02 -19.11
C VAL A 74 1.31 15.80 -19.35
N ALA A 75 0.23 15.45 -18.65
CA ALA A 75 -1.11 15.96 -18.93
C ALA A 75 -1.56 17.06 -17.95
N GLY A 76 -0.93 17.13 -16.78
CA GLY A 76 -1.34 17.99 -15.66
C GLY A 76 -1.41 19.46 -16.03
N GLN A 77 -0.50 19.97 -16.88
CA GLN A 77 -0.51 21.35 -17.35
C GLN A 77 -1.83 21.79 -18.02
N TRP A 78 -2.61 20.85 -18.56
CA TRP A 78 -3.90 21.11 -19.19
C TRP A 78 -5.08 21.05 -18.23
N MET A 79 -4.84 20.75 -16.95
CA MET A 79 -5.87 20.57 -15.92
C MET A 79 -6.21 21.87 -15.20
N THR A 80 -7.45 21.97 -14.73
CA THR A 80 -7.85 22.95 -13.70
C THR A 80 -8.10 22.29 -12.36
N HIS A 81 -8.71 21.11 -12.39
CA HIS A 81 -9.09 20.31 -11.23
C HIS A 81 -8.55 18.90 -11.44
N PRO A 82 -7.21 18.70 -11.45
CA PRO A 82 -6.68 17.35 -11.53
C PRO A 82 -7.23 16.52 -10.38
N CYS A 83 -7.72 15.32 -10.69
CA CYS A 83 -8.25 14.40 -9.71
C CYS A 83 -7.27 13.24 -9.56
N PHE A 84 -6.77 12.98 -8.38
CA PHE A 84 -5.86 11.85 -8.15
C PHE A 84 -6.64 10.67 -7.57
N SER A 85 -6.25 9.44 -7.93
CA SER A 85 -6.82 8.25 -7.28
C SER A 85 -6.43 8.18 -5.81
N VAL A 86 -7.29 7.61 -4.97
CA VAL A 86 -6.97 7.34 -3.56
C VAL A 86 -5.69 6.52 -3.43
N GLY A 87 -5.43 5.60 -4.38
CA GLY A 87 -4.17 4.84 -4.42
C GLY A 87 -2.92 5.71 -4.56
N LEU A 88 -3.03 6.86 -5.22
CA LEU A 88 -1.95 7.84 -5.28
C LEU A 88 -1.86 8.70 -4.02
N VAL A 89 -2.97 9.11 -3.38
CA VAL A 89 -2.95 10.12 -2.32
C VAL A 89 -3.17 9.57 -0.91
N ASN A 90 -3.21 8.25 -0.75
CA ASN A 90 -3.38 7.61 0.56
C ASN A 90 -2.12 7.64 1.45
N ARG A 91 -1.00 8.18 0.97
CA ARG A 91 0.26 8.37 1.72
C ARG A 91 0.55 9.86 1.91
N LYS A 92 1.29 10.19 2.96
CA LYS A 92 1.66 11.58 3.26
C LYS A 92 2.46 12.21 2.13
N GLU A 93 3.52 11.54 1.71
CA GLU A 93 4.51 12.06 0.76
C GLU A 93 3.87 12.31 -0.62
N THR A 94 2.94 11.43 -1.01
CA THR A 94 2.26 11.53 -2.29
C THR A 94 1.13 12.56 -2.27
N ALA A 95 0.39 12.70 -1.17
CA ALA A 95 -0.60 13.76 -1.01
C ALA A 95 0.06 15.14 -0.95
N GLU A 96 1.18 15.29 -0.24
CA GLU A 96 1.95 16.53 -0.17
C GLU A 96 2.55 16.91 -1.53
N TRP A 97 3.05 15.93 -2.29
CA TRP A 97 3.46 16.13 -3.68
C TRP A 97 2.30 16.65 -4.55
N ALA A 98 1.14 16.00 -4.51
CA ALA A 98 -0.02 16.38 -5.33
C ALA A 98 -0.48 17.81 -5.01
N ARG A 99 -0.56 18.15 -3.71
CA ARG A 99 -0.86 19.51 -3.24
C ARG A 99 0.16 20.52 -3.78
N LYS A 100 1.46 20.26 -3.61
CA LYS A 100 2.52 21.15 -4.07
C LYS A 100 2.48 21.40 -5.57
N GLU A 101 2.28 20.36 -6.38
CA GLU A 101 2.22 20.50 -7.83
C GLU A 101 0.96 21.24 -8.30
N CYS A 102 -0.17 21.03 -7.62
CA CYS A 102 -1.39 21.79 -7.89
C CYS A 102 -1.21 23.27 -7.53
N ASP A 103 -0.65 23.58 -6.36
CA ASP A 103 -0.44 24.95 -5.91
C ASP A 103 0.53 25.69 -6.85
N LYS A 104 1.61 25.03 -7.29
CA LYS A 104 2.56 25.55 -8.28
C LYS A 104 1.88 25.91 -9.61
N SER A 105 0.91 25.10 -10.03
CA SER A 105 0.18 25.27 -11.28
C SER A 105 -1.10 26.11 -11.15
N GLY A 106 -1.43 26.61 -9.95
CA GLY A 106 -2.68 27.32 -9.68
C GLY A 106 -3.94 26.46 -9.85
N GLN A 107 -3.81 25.15 -9.66
CA GLN A 107 -4.87 24.16 -9.84
C GLN A 107 -5.59 23.84 -8.54
N LYS A 108 -6.78 23.24 -8.67
CA LYS A 108 -7.57 22.71 -7.57
C LYS A 108 -7.27 21.23 -7.38
N PHE A 109 -6.64 20.88 -6.27
CA PHE A 109 -6.28 19.48 -6.00
C PHE A 109 -7.52 18.70 -5.58
N PHE A 110 -7.99 17.81 -6.45
CA PHE A 110 -9.09 16.90 -6.19
C PHE A 110 -8.56 15.47 -6.04
N TRP A 111 -9.29 14.61 -5.36
CA TRP A 111 -9.05 13.16 -5.42
C TRP A 111 -10.35 12.38 -5.30
N TYR A 112 -10.34 11.13 -5.76
CA TYR A 112 -11.52 10.26 -5.74
C TYR A 112 -11.19 8.87 -5.17
N GLY A 113 -12.21 8.14 -4.73
CA GLY A 113 -12.05 6.79 -4.16
C GLY A 113 -13.05 6.40 -3.06
N SER A 114 -13.96 7.30 -2.69
CA SER A 114 -15.12 6.99 -1.83
C SER A 114 -16.34 6.61 -2.67
N GLY A 115 -17.33 5.97 -2.07
CA GLY A 115 -18.59 5.61 -2.71
C GLY A 115 -18.81 4.10 -2.71
N CYS A 116 -19.11 3.56 -3.88
CA CYS A 116 -19.57 2.20 -4.06
C CYS A 116 -18.52 1.37 -4.81
N TYR A 117 -17.56 0.82 -4.08
CA TYR A 117 -16.51 -0.08 -4.60
C TYR A 117 -16.60 -1.47 -3.97
N LEU A 118 -16.11 -2.49 -4.69
CA LEU A 118 -15.96 -3.85 -4.19
C LEU A 118 -15.09 -3.88 -2.93
N GLY A 119 -15.58 -4.52 -1.88
CA GLY A 119 -14.93 -4.59 -0.57
C GLY A 119 -15.24 -3.43 0.38
N GLN A 120 -15.98 -2.40 -0.08
CA GLN A 120 -16.51 -1.32 0.76
C GLN A 120 -17.97 -1.55 1.20
N GLU A 121 -18.63 -2.60 0.70
CA GLU A 121 -20.05 -2.90 0.98
C GLU A 121 -20.26 -3.31 2.43
N GLY A 122 -21.41 -2.89 2.99
CA GLY A 122 -21.81 -3.25 4.35
C GLY A 122 -20.86 -2.77 5.45
N ARG A 123 -19.83 -1.98 5.11
CA ARG A 123 -18.78 -1.52 6.02
C ARG A 123 -18.83 -0.01 6.16
N MET A 124 -18.91 0.45 7.42
CA MET A 124 -18.91 1.89 7.73
C MET A 124 -17.53 2.54 7.57
N PHE A 125 -16.46 1.79 7.83
CA PHE A 125 -15.15 2.39 8.05
C PHE A 125 -14.56 3.10 6.82
N ALA A 126 -14.50 2.42 5.66
CA ALA A 126 -13.76 2.91 4.49
C ALA A 126 -14.26 4.29 4.06
N ASN A 127 -15.56 4.42 3.77
CA ASN A 127 -16.16 5.67 3.33
C ASN A 127 -16.11 6.79 4.38
N ARG A 128 -16.32 6.46 5.67
CA ARG A 128 -16.20 7.42 6.77
C ARG A 128 -14.78 7.97 6.89
N TYR A 129 -13.78 7.08 6.84
CA TYR A 129 -12.37 7.45 6.90
C TYR A 129 -11.96 8.34 5.72
N LEU A 130 -12.33 7.93 4.49
CA LEU A 130 -11.96 8.61 3.25
C LEU A 130 -12.52 10.04 3.22
N THR A 131 -13.82 10.19 3.45
CA THR A 131 -14.50 11.49 3.37
C THR A 131 -14.28 12.39 4.59
N GLY A 132 -13.85 11.81 5.71
CA GLY A 132 -13.50 12.54 6.93
C GLY A 132 -12.00 12.84 7.03
N TRP A 133 -11.25 11.88 7.56
CA TRP A 133 -9.87 12.11 7.99
C TRP A 133 -8.84 12.07 6.88
N LEU A 134 -9.00 11.23 5.85
CA LEU A 134 -8.11 11.30 4.69
C LEU A 134 -8.31 12.63 3.95
N PHE A 135 -9.56 13.07 3.79
CA PHE A 135 -9.85 14.39 3.23
C PHE A 135 -9.23 15.52 4.07
N TRP A 136 -9.35 15.45 5.40
CA TRP A 136 -8.69 16.39 6.32
C TRP A 136 -7.16 16.41 6.13
N LYS A 137 -6.53 15.24 6.02
CA LYS A 137 -5.06 15.10 5.93
C LYS A 137 -4.49 15.54 4.59
N THR A 138 -5.14 15.17 3.48
CA THR A 138 -4.72 15.54 2.12
C THR A 138 -4.79 17.05 1.88
N LYS A 139 -5.59 17.77 2.68
CA LYS A 139 -5.88 19.20 2.49
C LYS A 139 -6.41 19.48 1.08
N ALA A 140 -7.06 18.50 0.44
CA ALA A 140 -7.58 18.61 -0.92
C ALA A 140 -8.67 19.69 -1.01
N ASP A 141 -8.81 20.30 -2.19
CA ASP A 141 -9.88 21.26 -2.47
C ASP A 141 -11.23 20.55 -2.69
N GLY A 142 -11.20 19.28 -3.11
CA GLY A 142 -12.38 18.48 -3.36
C GLY A 142 -12.13 16.98 -3.24
N GLN A 143 -13.17 16.25 -2.86
CA GLN A 143 -13.21 14.79 -2.85
C GLN A 143 -14.40 14.34 -3.69
N VAL A 144 -14.17 13.39 -4.59
CA VAL A 144 -15.18 12.90 -5.53
C VAL A 144 -15.56 11.47 -5.18
N SER A 145 -16.86 11.19 -5.13
CA SER A 145 -17.39 9.85 -4.86
C SER A 145 -17.85 9.17 -6.16
N TRP A 146 -17.54 7.89 -6.29
CA TRP A 146 -17.88 7.05 -7.43
C TRP A 146 -18.80 5.91 -6.98
N THR A 147 -19.98 5.68 -7.55
CA THR A 147 -20.94 6.60 -8.21
C THR A 147 -22.13 6.83 -7.28
N PHE A 148 -22.93 7.88 -7.52
CA PHE A 148 -24.09 8.19 -6.66
C PHE A 148 -25.24 7.20 -6.85
N ILE A 149 -25.82 7.12 -8.05
CA ILE A 149 -26.87 6.17 -8.45
C ILE A 149 -26.56 5.71 -9.87
N ARG A 150 -26.18 4.44 -10.03
CA ARG A 150 -25.94 3.82 -11.34
C ARG A 150 -26.24 2.32 -11.28
N PRO A 151 -27.53 1.95 -11.18
CA PRO A 151 -27.93 0.56 -11.26
C PRO A 151 -27.71 0.02 -12.68
N HIS A 152 -27.43 -1.27 -12.79
CA HIS A 152 -27.24 -1.94 -14.08
C HIS A 152 -28.56 -2.50 -14.62
N GLU A 153 -29.29 -3.27 -13.80
CA GLU A 153 -30.56 -3.88 -14.17
C GLU A 153 -31.67 -3.46 -13.18
N ASP A 154 -32.13 -4.35 -12.28
CA ASP A 154 -33.10 -4.03 -11.26
C ASP A 154 -32.38 -3.71 -9.92
N PRO A 155 -32.41 -2.46 -9.43
CA PRO A 155 -31.71 -2.04 -8.22
C PRO A 155 -32.13 -2.78 -6.95
N PHE A 156 -33.24 -3.53 -6.99
CA PHE A 156 -33.77 -4.29 -5.87
C PHE A 156 -33.59 -5.80 -6.01
N ASN A 157 -32.85 -6.22 -7.04
CA ASN A 157 -32.50 -7.61 -7.30
C ASN A 157 -30.97 -7.76 -7.29
N ASP A 158 -30.41 -8.02 -6.12
CA ASP A 158 -28.99 -7.94 -5.79
C ASP A 158 -28.05 -8.97 -6.48
N PHE A 159 -28.56 -9.76 -7.43
CA PHE A 159 -27.81 -10.80 -8.14
C PHE A 159 -27.48 -10.48 -9.61
N ASP A 160 -27.88 -9.33 -10.15
CA ASP A 160 -27.83 -9.04 -11.59
C ASP A 160 -26.68 -8.12 -12.06
N GLY A 161 -26.07 -7.33 -11.17
CA GLY A 161 -25.01 -6.36 -11.51
C GLY A 161 -23.75 -6.96 -12.16
N SER A 162 -23.57 -8.28 -12.15
CA SER A 162 -22.36 -8.96 -12.60
C SER A 162 -22.11 -8.94 -14.11
N LYS A 163 -23.15 -8.83 -14.96
CA LYS A 163 -22.97 -8.98 -16.42
C LYS A 163 -22.40 -7.74 -17.09
N ALA A 164 -22.65 -6.55 -16.53
CA ALA A 164 -22.31 -5.27 -17.15
C ALA A 164 -20.87 -4.83 -16.85
N ASN A 165 -20.28 -5.29 -15.74
CA ASN A 165 -18.92 -4.98 -15.35
C ASN A 165 -18.30 -6.16 -14.59
N SER A 166 -17.40 -6.91 -15.23
CA SER A 166 -16.75 -8.07 -14.60
C SER A 166 -15.78 -7.70 -13.48
N VAL A 167 -15.28 -6.46 -13.44
CA VAL A 167 -14.33 -5.96 -12.45
C VAL A 167 -15.05 -5.48 -11.17
N GLU A 168 -16.20 -4.82 -11.34
CA GLU A 168 -17.08 -4.38 -10.25
C GLU A 168 -18.50 -4.95 -10.47
N PRO A 169 -18.68 -6.28 -10.28
CA PRO A 169 -19.88 -7.03 -10.68
C PRO A 169 -21.06 -6.83 -9.72
N LYS A 170 -21.41 -5.58 -9.44
CA LYS A 170 -22.47 -5.14 -8.54
C LYS A 170 -23.11 -3.86 -9.06
N ASP A 171 -24.25 -3.49 -8.50
CA ASP A 171 -24.80 -2.17 -8.72
C ASP A 171 -23.91 -1.06 -8.15
N GLN A 172 -23.63 -0.07 -8.98
CA GLN A 172 -22.76 1.05 -8.65
C GLN A 172 -23.59 2.17 -8.00
N CYS A 173 -24.24 1.82 -6.89
CA CYS A 173 -25.19 2.66 -6.17
C CYS A 173 -24.68 2.97 -4.76
N THR A 174 -24.20 4.20 -4.52
CA THR A 174 -23.97 4.68 -3.14
C THR A 174 -25.31 4.85 -2.42
N VAL A 175 -26.35 5.27 -3.15
CA VAL A 175 -27.75 5.23 -2.72
C VAL A 175 -28.58 4.52 -3.78
N TYR A 176 -29.69 3.92 -3.38
CA TYR A 176 -30.63 3.33 -4.34
C TYR A 176 -31.71 4.34 -4.73
N PRO A 177 -32.24 4.28 -5.96
CA PRO A 177 -33.33 5.17 -6.37
C PRO A 177 -34.63 4.79 -5.67
N GLN A 178 -35.37 5.77 -5.14
CA GLN A 178 -36.76 5.56 -4.74
C GLN A 178 -37.65 5.78 -5.96
N LEU A 179 -38.28 4.72 -6.45
CA LEU A 179 -39.16 4.76 -7.62
C LEU A 179 -40.63 4.84 -7.17
N GLU A 180 -41.39 5.76 -7.75
CA GLU A 180 -42.85 5.80 -7.60
C GLU A 180 -43.53 4.66 -8.39
N ARG A 181 -42.94 4.28 -9.53
CA ARG A 181 -43.39 3.14 -10.35
C ARG A 181 -42.24 2.13 -10.49
N PRO A 182 -42.47 0.84 -10.16
CA PRO A 182 -41.46 -0.21 -10.32
C PRO A 182 -40.88 -0.23 -11.74
N ASN A 183 -39.55 -0.32 -11.86
CA ASN A 183 -38.81 -0.40 -13.13
C ASN A 183 -38.97 0.80 -14.08
N ASP A 184 -39.47 1.95 -13.60
CA ASP A 184 -39.52 3.20 -14.35
C ASP A 184 -38.56 4.24 -13.75
N TYR A 185 -37.36 4.36 -14.32
CA TYR A 185 -36.36 5.34 -13.88
C TYR A 185 -36.77 6.80 -14.09
N LYS A 186 -37.83 7.09 -14.86
CA LYS A 186 -38.41 8.44 -14.94
C LYS A 186 -39.28 8.76 -13.72
N SER A 187 -39.57 7.77 -12.89
CA SER A 187 -40.37 7.89 -11.67
C SER A 187 -39.52 8.02 -10.39
N ILE A 188 -38.23 8.36 -10.50
CA ILE A 188 -37.39 8.63 -9.33
C ILE A 188 -37.98 9.83 -8.57
N VAL A 189 -38.47 9.56 -7.36
CA VAL A 189 -39.03 10.57 -6.44
C VAL A 189 -38.12 10.85 -5.25
N GLY A 190 -37.07 10.06 -5.07
CA GLY A 190 -36.16 10.20 -3.95
C GLY A 190 -34.99 9.23 -3.98
N ILE A 191 -34.34 9.10 -2.84
CA ILE A 191 -33.21 8.19 -2.62
C ILE A 191 -33.49 7.29 -1.42
N ILE A 192 -32.99 6.07 -1.47
CA ILE A 192 -32.97 5.11 -0.38
C ILE A 192 -31.53 5.08 0.16
N PRO A 193 -31.30 5.56 1.40
CA PRO A 193 -29.98 5.53 2.04
C PRO A 193 -29.40 4.12 2.16
N THR A 194 -28.07 4.02 2.10
CA THR A 194 -27.33 2.78 2.38
C THR A 194 -26.34 3.00 3.53
N ILE A 195 -25.75 1.92 4.05
CA ILE A 195 -24.64 2.00 5.01
C ILE A 195 -23.46 2.82 4.43
N GLN A 196 -23.21 2.73 3.12
CA GLN A 196 -22.13 3.47 2.46
C GLN A 196 -22.43 4.97 2.45
N TRP A 197 -23.69 5.34 2.17
CA TRP A 197 -24.15 6.73 2.22
C TRP A 197 -24.07 7.31 3.62
N GLU A 198 -24.53 6.58 4.64
CA GLU A 198 -24.42 7.03 6.02
C GLU A 198 -22.96 7.11 6.49
N ALA A 199 -22.09 6.20 6.03
CA ALA A 199 -20.66 6.28 6.28
C ALA A 199 -20.03 7.56 5.69
N ILE A 200 -20.40 7.93 4.47
CA ILE A 200 -19.96 9.22 3.87
C ILE A 200 -20.45 10.40 4.72
N ARG A 201 -21.72 10.40 5.13
CA ARG A 201 -22.28 11.46 5.99
C ARG A 201 -21.57 11.54 7.34
N GLU A 202 -21.26 10.41 7.94
CA GLU A 202 -20.45 10.32 9.15
C GLU A 202 -19.03 10.88 8.95
N GLY A 203 -18.38 10.58 7.82
CA GLY A 203 -17.04 11.10 7.52
C GLY A 203 -17.05 12.61 7.33
N ILE A 204 -18.03 13.14 6.59
CA ILE A 204 -18.26 14.58 6.47
C ILE A 204 -18.46 15.21 7.85
N ASN A 205 -19.20 14.56 8.75
CA ASN A 205 -19.34 15.03 10.13
C ASN A 205 -17.99 15.02 10.85
N ASP A 206 -17.20 13.94 10.79
CA ASP A 206 -15.85 13.90 11.40
C ASP A 206 -14.99 15.09 10.95
N TYR A 207 -14.96 15.38 9.65
CA TYR A 207 -14.30 16.57 9.10
C TYR A 207 -14.84 17.86 9.70
N ARG A 208 -16.17 18.02 9.76
CA ARG A 208 -16.82 19.22 10.30
C ARG A 208 -16.51 19.44 11.78
N TYR A 209 -16.38 18.39 12.59
CA TYR A 209 -15.95 18.52 13.99
C TYR A 209 -14.50 19.05 14.07
N ALA A 210 -13.57 18.47 13.32
CA ALA A 210 -12.19 18.94 13.28
C ALA A 210 -12.08 20.39 12.79
N TYR A 211 -12.82 20.72 11.73
CA TYR A 211 -12.88 22.07 11.16
C TYR A 211 -13.51 23.10 12.11
N THR A 212 -14.59 22.72 12.78
CA THR A 212 -15.26 23.56 13.79
C THR A 212 -14.31 23.86 14.94
N LEU A 213 -13.62 22.84 15.46
CA LEU A 213 -12.64 23.03 16.53
C LEU A 213 -11.51 23.97 16.10
N LYS A 214 -10.93 23.76 14.91
CA LYS A 214 -9.90 24.64 14.34
C LYS A 214 -10.36 26.10 14.26
N ASN A 215 -11.57 26.34 13.79
CA ASN A 215 -12.11 27.70 13.67
C ASN A 215 -12.43 28.33 15.03
N LEU A 216 -12.94 27.54 15.99
CA LEU A 216 -13.19 28.02 17.35
C LEU A 216 -11.89 28.40 18.06
N ILE A 217 -10.81 27.63 17.88
CA ILE A 217 -9.47 27.97 18.38
C ILE A 217 -9.03 29.33 17.84
N ALA A 218 -9.11 29.52 16.51
CA ALA A 218 -8.73 30.78 15.87
C ALA A 218 -9.59 31.96 16.37
N TYR A 219 -10.90 31.75 16.51
CA TYR A 219 -11.83 32.75 17.03
C TYR A 219 -11.53 33.12 18.49
N ALA A 220 -11.31 32.14 19.36
CA ALA A 220 -10.97 32.36 20.76
C ALA A 220 -9.69 33.18 20.92
N ARG A 221 -8.66 32.90 20.11
CA ARG A 221 -7.44 33.73 20.07
C ARG A 221 -7.72 35.17 19.68
N GLN A 222 -8.53 35.38 18.64
CA GLN A 222 -8.91 36.73 18.19
C GLN A 222 -9.69 37.49 19.26
N VAL A 223 -10.59 36.81 19.98
CA VAL A 223 -11.31 37.38 21.12
C VAL A 223 -10.30 37.83 22.19
N CYS A 224 -9.42 36.96 22.65
CA CYS A 224 -8.41 37.33 23.64
C CYS A 224 -7.53 38.51 23.21
N GLN A 225 -7.07 38.54 21.96
CA GLN A 225 -6.26 39.65 21.42
C GLN A 225 -7.02 40.99 21.44
N LYS A 226 -8.28 41.01 20.99
CA LYS A 226 -9.12 42.23 21.03
C LYS A 226 -9.38 42.69 22.46
N PHE A 227 -9.59 41.75 23.39
CA PHE A 227 -9.85 42.06 24.80
C PHE A 227 -8.61 42.62 25.52
N VAL A 228 -7.41 42.10 25.25
CA VAL A 228 -6.14 42.61 25.81
C VAL A 228 -5.80 43.98 25.21
N GLY A 229 -5.86 44.14 23.89
CA GLY A 229 -5.56 45.41 23.21
C GLY A 229 -6.52 46.56 23.58
N ALA A 230 -7.78 46.25 23.89
CA ALA A 230 -8.76 47.24 24.37
C ALA A 230 -8.50 47.72 25.81
N HIS A 231 -7.80 46.93 26.64
CA HIS A 231 -7.48 47.28 28.03
C HIS A 231 -6.14 48.02 28.17
N GLU A 232 -5.19 47.80 27.24
CA GLU A 232 -3.92 48.56 27.19
C GLU A 232 -4.09 49.98 26.61
N MET A 233 -5.10 50.22 25.77
CA MET A 233 -5.37 51.53 25.13
C MET A 233 -6.24 52.51 25.94
N ARG A 234 -6.53 52.24 27.23
CA ARG A 234 -7.17 53.26 28.10
C ARG A 234 -6.08 54.16 28.70
N PRO A 235 -5.96 55.44 28.31
CA PRO A 235 -4.99 56.34 28.92
C PRO A 235 -5.35 56.59 30.39
N LYS A 236 -4.34 56.62 31.27
CA LYS A 236 -4.46 57.24 32.60
C LYS A 236 -4.81 58.71 32.41
N LYS A 237 -6.09 59.07 32.44
CA LYS A 237 -6.49 60.49 32.52
C LYS A 237 -6.15 61.00 33.91
N ALA A 238 -5.29 62.02 33.95
CA ALA A 238 -5.08 62.88 35.09
C ALA A 238 -6.34 63.72 35.35
N GLY A 239 -6.77 63.79 36.62
CA GLY A 239 -7.68 64.81 37.15
C GLY A 239 -9.19 64.54 37.01
N GLY A 240 -9.86 64.36 38.15
CA GLY A 240 -11.31 64.52 38.29
C GLY A 240 -12.02 63.33 38.95
N LEU A 241 -12.61 63.55 40.13
CA LEU A 241 -13.41 62.58 40.87
C LEU A 241 -14.56 62.03 40.01
N SER A 242 -14.52 60.74 39.72
CA SER A 242 -15.68 59.90 39.41
C SER A 242 -15.29 58.43 39.57
N SER A 243 -16.14 57.67 40.24
CA SER A 243 -15.95 56.32 40.79
C SER A 243 -15.07 55.38 39.95
N ALA A 244 -13.96 54.94 40.54
CA ALA A 244 -13.17 53.82 40.05
C ALA A 244 -14.02 52.54 39.97
N PRO A 245 -13.88 51.69 38.94
CA PRO A 245 -14.32 50.31 39.03
C PRO A 245 -13.43 49.63 40.09
N THR A 246 -14.06 49.17 41.16
CA THR A 246 -13.44 48.37 42.24
C THR A 246 -12.55 47.26 41.69
N GLY A 247 -11.34 47.10 42.24
CA GLY A 247 -10.29 46.18 41.78
C GLY A 247 -10.67 44.70 41.62
N ALA A 248 -11.84 44.27 42.11
CA ALA A 248 -12.38 42.93 41.90
C ALA A 248 -12.75 42.63 40.43
N ASN A 249 -13.29 43.60 39.68
CA ASN A 249 -13.77 43.37 38.30
C ASN A 249 -12.63 43.29 37.26
N ALA A 250 -11.51 43.97 37.48
CA ALA A 250 -10.35 43.87 36.59
C ALA A 250 -9.59 42.55 36.78
N LEU A 251 -9.50 42.06 38.04
CA LEU A 251 -8.88 40.78 38.38
C LEU A 251 -9.67 39.59 37.81
N THR A 252 -11.00 39.58 37.91
CA THR A 252 -11.85 38.53 37.32
C THR A 252 -11.79 38.50 35.80
N VAL A 253 -11.75 39.65 35.14
CA VAL A 253 -11.69 39.74 33.66
C VAL A 253 -10.34 39.25 33.11
N HIS A 254 -9.22 39.61 33.75
CA HIS A 254 -7.90 39.07 33.39
C HIS A 254 -7.81 37.56 33.60
N SER A 255 -8.45 37.04 34.67
CA SER A 255 -8.48 35.60 34.96
C SER A 255 -9.26 34.80 33.91
N TRP A 256 -10.37 35.34 33.39
CA TRP A 256 -11.15 34.70 32.33
C TRP A 256 -10.37 34.62 31.01
N ALA A 257 -9.76 35.73 30.57
CA ALA A 257 -9.01 35.76 29.30
C ALA A 257 -7.81 34.82 29.32
N LYS A 258 -7.09 34.75 30.46
CA LYS A 258 -6.01 33.77 30.69
C LYS A 258 -6.55 32.34 30.60
N ARG A 259 -7.67 32.05 31.27
CA ARG A 259 -8.27 30.71 31.26
C ARG A 259 -8.76 30.30 29.86
N LEU A 260 -9.32 31.22 29.10
CA LEU A 260 -9.74 30.97 27.72
C LEU A 260 -8.54 30.63 26.83
N LEU A 261 -7.40 31.35 26.98
CA LEU A 261 -6.17 31.02 26.26
C LEU A 261 -5.63 29.63 26.63
N GLU A 262 -5.60 29.28 27.92
CA GLU A 262 -5.18 27.94 28.37
C GLU A 262 -6.00 26.83 27.70
N ILE A 263 -7.34 26.96 27.70
CA ILE A 263 -8.24 25.98 27.05
C ILE A 263 -8.03 25.95 25.54
N THR A 264 -7.74 27.11 24.94
CA THR A 264 -7.48 27.23 23.50
C THR A 264 -6.19 26.51 23.11
N ASP A 265 -5.13 26.65 23.90
CA ASP A 265 -3.86 25.98 23.66
C ASP A 265 -3.97 24.47 23.90
N GLU A 266 -4.72 24.04 24.93
CA GLU A 266 -5.06 22.63 25.13
C GLU A 266 -5.82 22.04 23.93
N ALA A 267 -6.85 22.74 23.44
CA ALA A 267 -7.65 22.30 22.31
C ALA A 267 -6.82 22.19 21.01
N GLU A 268 -5.90 23.14 20.77
CA GLU A 268 -4.98 23.06 19.63
C GLU A 268 -4.03 21.87 19.76
N ALA A 269 -3.47 21.64 20.96
CA ALA A 269 -2.61 20.49 21.21
C ALA A 269 -3.36 19.17 20.96
N VAL A 270 -4.61 19.05 21.43
CA VAL A 270 -5.45 17.87 21.20
C VAL A 270 -5.73 17.66 19.71
N LEU A 271 -6.08 18.71 18.96
CA LEU A 271 -6.35 18.59 17.52
C LEU A 271 -5.11 18.11 16.76
N ARG A 272 -3.93 18.66 17.06
CA ARG A 272 -2.66 18.23 16.46
C ARG A 272 -2.35 16.75 16.77
N LEU A 273 -2.53 16.35 18.03
CA LEU A 273 -2.31 14.96 18.46
C LEU A 273 -3.26 13.98 17.77
N ILE A 274 -4.53 14.36 17.57
CA ILE A 274 -5.47 13.55 16.83
C ILE A 274 -5.02 13.40 15.38
N GLU A 275 -4.65 14.49 14.71
CA GLU A 275 -4.20 14.47 13.31
C GLU A 275 -2.99 13.54 13.10
N ASP A 276 -2.08 13.51 14.07
CA ASP A 276 -0.92 12.61 14.08
C ASP A 276 -1.30 11.15 14.42
N SER A 277 -2.32 10.94 15.27
CA SER A 277 -2.77 9.60 15.70
C SER A 277 -3.56 8.86 14.62
N VAL A 278 -4.39 9.58 13.85
CA VAL A 278 -5.18 8.99 12.79
C VAL A 278 -4.22 8.57 11.67
N PRO A 279 -4.22 7.30 11.23
CA PRO A 279 -3.30 6.83 10.20
C PRO A 279 -3.52 7.50 8.84
N TRP A 280 -2.49 7.49 8.00
CA TRP A 280 -2.64 7.62 6.55
C TRP A 280 -3.25 6.34 5.96
N GLY A 281 -3.85 6.41 4.77
CA GLY A 281 -4.67 5.32 4.24
C GLY A 281 -3.90 4.02 4.05
N ASN A 282 -2.61 4.11 3.70
CA ASN A 282 -1.71 2.95 3.62
C ASN A 282 -1.36 2.32 4.98
N GLU A 283 -1.58 3.04 6.09
CA GLU A 283 -1.24 2.60 7.43
C GLU A 283 -2.45 1.99 8.16
N VAL A 284 -3.69 2.33 7.75
CA VAL A 284 -4.94 1.90 8.39
C VAL A 284 -4.96 0.41 8.73
N GLY A 285 -4.66 -0.44 7.74
CA GLY A 285 -4.68 -1.89 7.91
C GLY A 285 -3.63 -2.38 8.90
N ALA A 286 -2.39 -1.89 8.78
CA ALA A 286 -1.30 -2.23 9.68
C ALA A 286 -1.56 -1.73 11.12
N ARG A 287 -2.20 -0.57 11.27
CA ARG A 287 -2.62 -0.02 12.58
C ARG A 287 -3.87 -0.68 13.15
N ASN A 288 -4.54 -1.56 12.38
CA ASN A 288 -5.86 -2.11 12.69
C ASN A 288 -6.84 -1.02 13.15
N TYR A 289 -6.83 0.12 12.45
CA TYR A 289 -7.62 1.29 12.82
C TYR A 289 -9.07 1.09 12.37
N THR A 290 -10.02 1.29 13.28
CA THR A 290 -11.41 0.86 13.10
C THR A 290 -12.40 2.01 13.21
N ASN A 291 -13.67 1.71 12.94
CA ASN A 291 -14.75 2.67 13.11
C ASN A 291 -14.91 3.11 14.58
N ARG A 292 -14.54 2.25 15.53
CA ARG A 292 -14.56 2.57 16.95
C ARG A 292 -13.54 3.66 17.29
N ASP A 293 -12.37 3.61 16.66
CA ASP A 293 -11.33 4.62 16.85
C ASP A 293 -11.74 5.97 16.26
N LEU A 294 -12.36 5.97 15.06
CA LEU A 294 -12.97 7.18 14.49
C LEU A 294 -14.06 7.77 15.39
N GLN A 295 -14.88 6.92 16.01
CA GLN A 295 -15.90 7.37 16.94
C GLN A 295 -15.31 8.00 18.20
N GLN A 296 -14.24 7.40 18.74
CA GLN A 296 -13.50 7.96 19.85
C GLN A 296 -12.92 9.33 19.49
N VAL A 297 -12.32 9.46 18.31
CA VAL A 297 -11.79 10.73 17.81
C VAL A 297 -12.88 11.81 17.74
N ARG A 298 -14.05 11.50 17.16
CA ARG A 298 -15.18 12.45 17.10
C ARG A 298 -15.59 12.92 18.50
N PHE A 299 -15.70 12.00 19.45
CA PHE A 299 -16.06 12.32 20.83
C PHE A 299 -15.06 13.28 21.50
N ILE A 300 -13.76 13.05 21.29
CA ILE A 300 -12.71 13.92 21.83
C ILE A 300 -12.84 15.33 21.26
N LEU A 301 -13.02 15.46 19.94
CA LEU A 301 -13.22 16.75 19.29
C LEU A 301 -14.47 17.47 19.82
N ALA A 302 -15.59 16.74 19.96
CA ALA A 302 -16.83 17.28 20.50
C ALA A 302 -16.65 17.90 21.89
N ARG A 303 -15.96 17.19 22.80
CA ARG A 303 -15.68 17.69 24.14
C ARG A 303 -14.83 18.96 24.14
N GLN A 304 -13.83 19.06 23.26
CA GLN A 304 -13.02 20.28 23.17
C GLN A 304 -13.83 21.45 22.62
N ILE A 305 -14.74 21.20 21.67
CA ILE A 305 -15.69 22.20 21.17
C ILE A 305 -16.58 22.70 22.31
N GLU A 306 -17.22 21.81 23.07
CA GLU A 306 -18.08 22.17 24.20
C GLU A 306 -17.35 22.99 25.27
N ARG A 307 -16.11 22.60 25.59
CA ARG A 307 -15.24 23.32 26.54
C ARG A 307 -14.96 24.74 26.06
N LEU A 308 -14.57 24.92 24.80
CA LEU A 308 -14.29 26.25 24.22
C LEU A 308 -15.55 27.12 24.14
N VAL A 309 -16.68 26.56 23.70
CA VAL A 309 -17.95 27.29 23.65
C VAL A 309 -18.39 27.74 25.04
N SER A 310 -18.24 26.88 26.05
CA SER A 310 -18.56 27.22 27.45
C SER A 310 -17.66 28.32 27.98
N ALA A 311 -16.36 28.28 27.64
CA ALA A 311 -15.39 29.31 28.02
C ALA A 311 -15.70 30.67 27.40
N LEU A 312 -16.05 30.69 26.11
CA LEU A 312 -16.44 31.90 25.40
C LEU A 312 -17.72 32.53 25.96
N GLN A 313 -18.65 31.72 26.47
CA GLN A 313 -19.90 32.18 27.09
C GLN A 313 -19.76 32.58 28.57
N SER A 314 -18.54 32.59 29.12
CA SER A 314 -18.27 32.85 30.54
C SER A 314 -19.07 31.97 31.51
N LYS A 315 -19.50 30.78 31.07
CA LYS A 315 -20.12 29.78 31.96
C LYS A 315 -19.06 29.20 32.87
N SER A 316 -19.44 28.80 34.09
CA SER A 316 -18.57 28.04 34.98
C SER A 316 -18.09 26.81 34.23
N ILE A 317 -16.79 26.75 33.98
CA ILE A 317 -16.12 25.57 33.43
C ILE A 317 -15.64 24.80 34.65
N ALA A 318 -16.06 23.54 34.79
CA ALA A 318 -15.52 22.69 35.84
C ALA A 318 -13.98 22.77 35.80
N GLN A 319 -13.35 22.93 36.97
CA GLN A 319 -11.90 22.77 37.05
C GLN A 319 -11.57 21.37 36.53
N VAL A 320 -10.60 21.31 35.62
CA VAL A 320 -10.01 20.04 35.22
C VAL A 320 -9.31 19.50 36.46
N GLU A 321 -9.91 18.52 37.12
CA GLU A 321 -9.20 17.75 38.12
C GLU A 321 -8.11 16.97 37.39
N THR A 322 -6.85 17.40 37.54
CA THR A 322 -5.67 16.62 37.15
C THR A 322 -5.49 15.43 38.10
N LYS A 323 -6.49 14.55 38.17
CA LYS A 323 -6.36 13.28 38.88
C LYS A 323 -5.48 12.35 38.06
N GLU A 324 -4.48 11.77 38.72
CA GLU A 324 -3.70 10.68 38.14
C GLU A 324 -4.66 9.57 37.71
N ARG A 325 -4.56 9.14 36.44
CA ARG A 325 -5.36 8.03 35.94
C ARG A 325 -4.47 6.86 35.56
N GLN A 326 -4.87 5.69 36.01
CA GLN A 326 -4.29 4.44 35.56
C GLN A 326 -4.88 4.10 34.18
N VAL A 327 -4.02 3.92 33.18
CA VAL A 327 -4.40 3.43 31.86
C VAL A 327 -3.86 2.03 31.66
N SER A 328 -4.72 1.14 31.17
CA SER A 328 -4.38 -0.23 30.78
C SER A 328 -3.97 -0.23 29.30
N VAL A 329 -2.71 -0.54 29.01
CA VAL A 329 -2.18 -0.57 27.65
C VAL A 329 -1.97 -2.02 27.24
N ARG A 330 -2.67 -2.43 26.18
CA ARG A 330 -2.43 -3.70 25.50
C ARG A 330 -1.45 -3.47 24.36
N ILE A 331 -0.33 -4.17 24.40
CA ILE A 331 0.64 -4.21 23.32
C ILE A 331 0.26 -5.36 22.39
N GLN A 332 -0.10 -5.06 21.15
CA GLN A 332 -0.27 -6.03 20.09
C GLN A 332 1.07 -6.21 19.37
N LEU A 333 1.64 -7.40 19.43
CA LEU A 333 2.81 -7.74 18.62
C LEU A 333 2.33 -8.23 17.26
N LEU A 334 2.89 -7.61 16.21
CA LEU A 334 2.79 -8.10 14.85
C LEU A 334 3.93 -9.09 14.57
N PRO A 335 3.72 -10.04 13.64
CA PRO A 335 4.79 -10.91 13.17
C PRO A 335 6.02 -10.11 12.70
N PRO A 336 7.21 -10.74 12.70
CA PRO A 336 8.40 -10.14 12.11
C PRO A 336 8.18 -9.76 10.64
N GLU A 337 8.31 -8.47 10.35
CA GLU A 337 8.37 -7.95 9.00
C GLU A 337 9.85 -7.73 8.65
N SER A 338 10.34 -8.42 7.63
CA SER A 338 11.61 -8.06 7.01
C SER A 338 11.53 -6.63 6.46
N ALA A 339 12.68 -6.01 6.20
CA ALA A 339 12.65 -4.74 5.46
C ALA A 339 12.45 -5.03 3.98
N GLY A 340 11.62 -4.21 3.34
CA GLY A 340 11.48 -4.19 1.90
C GLY A 340 12.76 -3.70 1.25
N LEU A 341 13.05 -4.21 0.06
CA LEU A 341 14.13 -3.71 -0.79
C LEU A 341 13.67 -2.44 -1.52
N THR A 342 14.58 -1.57 -1.92
CA THR A 342 14.29 -0.42 -2.79
C THR A 342 14.52 -0.75 -4.28
N ALA A 343 13.98 0.11 -5.15
CA ALA A 343 14.19 0.02 -6.61
C ALA A 343 15.66 0.13 -7.05
N SER A 344 16.56 0.57 -6.17
CA SER A 344 18.00 0.69 -6.47
C SER A 344 18.77 -0.63 -6.39
N VAL A 345 18.09 -1.68 -5.92
CA VAL A 345 18.67 -3.00 -5.66
C VAL A 345 18.92 -3.77 -6.96
N PRO A 346 20.09 -4.44 -7.11
CA PRO A 346 20.40 -5.29 -8.27
C PRO A 346 19.34 -6.35 -8.55
N LEU A 347 19.30 -6.80 -9.80
CA LEU A 347 18.40 -7.86 -10.23
C LEU A 347 18.79 -9.19 -9.59
N PRO A 348 17.84 -9.98 -9.07
CA PRO A 348 18.17 -11.30 -8.56
C PRO A 348 18.65 -12.18 -9.71
N VAL A 349 19.60 -13.06 -9.40
CA VAL A 349 20.20 -13.97 -10.38
C VAL A 349 19.90 -15.40 -9.96
N ILE A 350 19.53 -16.25 -10.92
CA ILE A 350 19.34 -17.69 -10.71
C ILE A 350 20.11 -18.48 -11.76
N SER A 351 20.84 -19.50 -11.35
CA SER A 351 21.42 -20.49 -12.25
C SER A 351 20.34 -21.48 -12.68
N VAL A 352 20.01 -21.56 -13.96
CA VAL A 352 18.99 -22.45 -14.53
C VAL A 352 19.67 -23.68 -15.13
N PRO A 353 19.67 -24.84 -14.44
CA PRO A 353 20.47 -25.98 -14.86
C PRO A 353 19.82 -26.79 -15.98
N LYS A 354 20.67 -27.38 -16.82
CA LYS A 354 20.26 -28.41 -17.78
C LYS A 354 19.85 -29.68 -17.03
N LEU A 355 18.67 -30.22 -17.33
CA LEU A 355 18.12 -31.43 -16.76
C LEU A 355 18.49 -32.63 -17.65
N GLU A 356 18.95 -33.72 -17.03
CA GLU A 356 19.24 -34.99 -17.74
C GLU A 356 17.96 -35.75 -18.07
N THR A 357 16.96 -35.62 -17.20
CA THR A 357 15.65 -36.26 -17.31
C THR A 357 14.62 -35.16 -17.19
N PRO A 358 13.81 -34.91 -18.25
CA PRO A 358 12.79 -33.88 -18.19
C PRO A 358 11.70 -34.27 -17.18
N PRO A 359 11.16 -33.30 -16.42
CA PRO A 359 10.03 -33.54 -15.55
C PRO A 359 8.78 -33.85 -16.38
N LYS A 360 7.88 -34.63 -15.81
CA LYS A 360 6.57 -34.91 -16.36
C LYS A 360 5.63 -33.76 -15.95
N ILE A 361 4.90 -33.23 -16.92
CA ILE A 361 3.93 -32.16 -16.67
C ILE A 361 2.58 -32.80 -16.34
N ASP A 362 2.38 -33.15 -15.07
CA ASP A 362 1.16 -33.84 -14.62
C ASP A 362 0.50 -33.24 -13.36
N GLY A 363 1.03 -32.11 -12.87
CA GLY A 363 0.50 -31.38 -11.74
C GLY A 363 0.98 -31.98 -10.40
N GLN A 364 2.03 -32.78 -10.39
CA GLN A 364 2.58 -33.39 -9.18
C GLN A 364 4.05 -33.02 -8.97
N VAL A 365 4.29 -31.92 -8.26
CA VAL A 365 5.67 -31.49 -7.98
C VAL A 365 6.29 -32.34 -6.87
N SER A 366 7.10 -33.32 -7.24
CA SER A 366 7.89 -34.13 -6.29
C SER A 366 9.33 -33.65 -6.18
N GLU A 367 9.93 -33.75 -4.98
CA GLU A 367 11.32 -33.33 -4.76
C GLU A 367 12.31 -34.21 -5.54
N ASN A 368 11.97 -35.47 -5.84
CA ASN A 368 12.85 -36.37 -6.60
C ASN A 368 12.96 -35.97 -8.08
N GLU A 369 11.86 -35.56 -8.68
CA GLU A 369 11.77 -35.12 -10.07
C GLU A 369 12.46 -33.77 -10.27
N TRP A 370 12.12 -32.79 -9.42
CA TRP A 370 12.67 -31.44 -9.49
C TRP A 370 14.00 -31.28 -8.71
N ARG A 371 14.60 -32.38 -8.25
CA ARG A 371 15.78 -32.39 -7.36
C ARG A 371 17.00 -31.68 -7.94
N SER A 372 17.10 -31.66 -9.26
CA SER A 372 18.22 -31.08 -10.01
C SER A 372 17.92 -29.69 -10.56
N ALA A 373 16.69 -29.18 -10.39
CA ALA A 373 16.31 -27.83 -10.77
C ALA A 373 16.81 -26.80 -9.73
N ALA A 374 16.95 -25.55 -10.16
CA ALA A 374 17.19 -24.45 -9.25
C ALA A 374 15.88 -23.94 -8.65
N VAL A 375 15.97 -23.30 -7.48
CA VAL A 375 14.81 -22.81 -6.73
C VAL A 375 14.86 -21.29 -6.58
N ALA A 376 13.91 -20.61 -7.20
CA ALA A 376 13.65 -19.19 -7.02
C ALA A 376 12.80 -18.96 -5.76
N GLU A 377 13.44 -18.45 -4.70
CA GLU A 377 12.82 -17.92 -3.49
C GLU A 377 13.80 -16.98 -2.76
N PRO A 378 13.34 -16.02 -1.93
CA PRO A 378 11.93 -15.68 -1.67
C PRO A 378 11.21 -15.05 -2.85
N PHE A 379 9.88 -15.12 -2.82
CA PHE A 379 9.02 -14.15 -3.50
C PHE A 379 8.85 -12.95 -2.56
N CYS A 380 8.69 -11.76 -3.14
CA CYS A 380 8.48 -10.50 -2.45
C CYS A 380 7.25 -9.79 -3.00
N GLU A 381 6.57 -9.00 -2.18
CA GLU A 381 5.50 -8.12 -2.60
C GLU A 381 6.04 -7.15 -3.66
N PHE A 382 5.34 -7.04 -4.78
CA PHE A 382 5.89 -6.44 -6.00
C PHE A 382 6.25 -4.96 -5.87
N GLN A 383 5.49 -4.18 -5.09
CA GLN A 383 5.67 -2.73 -4.95
C GLN A 383 6.68 -2.35 -3.87
N THR A 384 6.73 -3.12 -2.80
CA THR A 384 7.48 -2.80 -1.58
C THR A 384 8.74 -3.63 -1.43
N GLY A 385 8.88 -4.71 -2.22
CA GLY A 385 9.98 -5.65 -2.09
C GLY A 385 9.92 -6.46 -0.78
N GLN A 386 8.79 -6.45 -0.07
CA GLN A 386 8.63 -7.14 1.20
C GLN A 386 8.55 -8.66 1.02
N PRO A 387 9.42 -9.46 1.64
CA PRO A 387 9.36 -10.93 1.54
C PRO A 387 7.99 -11.52 1.88
N MET A 388 7.59 -12.51 1.08
CA MET A 388 6.36 -13.27 1.27
C MET A 388 6.34 -13.99 2.62
N PRO A 389 5.21 -13.91 3.37
CA PRO A 389 5.02 -14.66 4.61
C PRO A 389 5.19 -16.18 4.43
N LYS A 390 5.62 -16.88 5.49
CA LYS A 390 5.94 -18.32 5.43
C LYS A 390 4.71 -19.18 5.15
N GLU A 391 3.55 -18.76 5.66
CA GLU A 391 2.28 -19.47 5.57
C GLU A 391 1.78 -19.56 4.13
N ILE A 392 2.16 -18.60 3.29
CA ILE A 392 1.79 -18.53 1.88
C ILE A 392 3.00 -18.64 0.96
N ALA A 393 4.14 -19.10 1.48
CA ALA A 393 5.40 -19.13 0.76
C ALA A 393 5.27 -19.84 -0.59
N THR A 394 5.87 -19.23 -1.60
CA THR A 394 5.89 -19.74 -2.98
C THR A 394 7.31 -20.05 -3.39
N LYS A 395 7.50 -21.19 -4.06
CA LYS A 395 8.76 -21.60 -4.66
C LYS A 395 8.53 -21.84 -6.14
N ALA A 396 9.40 -21.31 -6.99
CA ALA A 396 9.48 -21.69 -8.39
C ALA A 396 10.73 -22.55 -8.62
N PHE A 397 10.56 -23.72 -9.20
CA PHE A 397 11.62 -24.59 -9.66
C PHE A 397 11.84 -24.33 -11.15
N VAL A 398 13.09 -24.22 -11.57
CA VAL A 398 13.41 -23.94 -12.98
C VAL A 398 14.59 -24.78 -13.45
N GLY A 399 14.47 -25.30 -14.67
CA GLY A 399 15.51 -26.06 -15.37
C GLY A 399 15.18 -26.14 -16.85
N PHE A 400 16.08 -26.68 -17.67
CA PHE A 400 15.85 -26.78 -19.11
C PHE A 400 16.43 -28.04 -19.72
N ASP A 401 15.99 -28.40 -20.92
CA ASP A 401 16.67 -29.32 -21.82
C ASP A 401 16.82 -28.68 -23.21
N GLU A 402 17.20 -29.49 -24.22
CA GLU A 402 17.36 -29.03 -25.60
C GLU A 402 16.06 -28.55 -26.27
N ARG A 403 14.88 -28.86 -25.69
CA ARG A 403 13.57 -28.61 -26.29
C ARG A 403 12.75 -27.60 -25.51
N ASN A 404 12.78 -27.64 -24.18
CA ASN A 404 11.91 -26.85 -23.34
C ASN A 404 12.65 -26.19 -22.18
N LEU A 405 12.11 -25.05 -21.77
CA LEU A 405 12.24 -24.51 -20.43
C LEU A 405 11.15 -25.13 -19.54
N TYR A 406 11.54 -25.70 -18.40
CA TYR A 406 10.65 -26.30 -17.43
C TYR A 406 10.54 -25.44 -16.18
N ILE A 407 9.31 -25.18 -15.74
CA ILE A 407 9.03 -24.40 -14.54
C ILE A 407 7.99 -25.12 -13.71
N ALA A 408 8.18 -25.22 -12.40
CA ALA A 408 7.14 -25.65 -11.48
C ALA A 408 6.95 -24.66 -10.34
N PHE A 409 5.71 -24.44 -9.94
CA PHE A 409 5.36 -23.64 -8.78
C PHE A 409 4.81 -24.54 -7.68
N VAL A 410 5.28 -24.30 -6.46
CA VAL A 410 4.65 -24.80 -5.24
C VAL A 410 4.22 -23.59 -4.43
N CYS A 411 2.91 -23.38 -4.37
CA CYS A 411 2.27 -22.24 -3.73
C CYS A 411 1.58 -22.70 -2.46
N LEU A 412 2.20 -22.49 -1.29
CA LEU A 412 1.52 -22.78 -0.02
C LEU A 412 0.27 -21.91 0.09
N GLU A 413 -0.81 -22.53 0.55
CA GLU A 413 -2.08 -21.87 0.74
C GLU A 413 -2.82 -22.51 1.92
N PRO A 414 -2.93 -21.81 3.07
CA PRO A 414 -3.60 -22.35 4.24
C PRO A 414 -5.13 -22.45 4.05
N ASN A 415 -5.70 -21.74 3.07
CA ASN A 415 -7.12 -21.81 2.73
C ASN A 415 -7.37 -22.01 1.23
N PRO A 416 -7.11 -23.21 0.66
CA PRO A 416 -7.31 -23.46 -0.76
C PRO A 416 -8.78 -23.40 -1.20
N LYS A 417 -9.71 -23.57 -0.26
CA LYS A 417 -11.15 -23.46 -0.50
C LYS A 417 -11.61 -22.03 -0.75
N GLY A 418 -10.92 -21.04 -0.17
CA GLY A 418 -11.22 -19.62 -0.36
C GLY A 418 -10.51 -18.98 -1.54
N MET A 419 -9.74 -19.73 -2.33
CA MET A 419 -9.09 -19.21 -3.54
C MET A 419 -10.16 -18.86 -4.58
N ARG A 420 -10.05 -17.68 -5.20
CA ARG A 420 -10.80 -17.37 -6.42
C ARG A 420 -10.18 -18.16 -7.56
N LYS A 421 -10.95 -19.05 -8.18
CA LYS A 421 -10.48 -19.97 -9.24
C LYS A 421 -11.64 -20.39 -10.13
N SER A 422 -11.64 -19.93 -11.36
CA SER A 422 -12.69 -20.17 -12.34
C SER A 422 -12.08 -20.78 -13.59
N GLN A 423 -12.87 -21.58 -14.30
CA GLN A 423 -12.46 -22.06 -15.61
C GLN A 423 -12.71 -20.96 -16.63
N TRP A 424 -11.65 -20.45 -17.23
CA TRP A 424 -11.72 -19.42 -18.27
C TRP A 424 -11.40 -20.01 -19.63
N ALA A 425 -11.89 -19.35 -20.68
CA ALA A 425 -11.34 -19.51 -22.01
C ALA A 425 -9.88 -19.03 -22.02
N ARG A 426 -9.09 -19.58 -22.93
CA ARG A 426 -7.71 -19.14 -23.14
C ARG A 426 -7.67 -17.64 -23.42
N ASP A 427 -6.65 -16.97 -22.86
CA ASP A 427 -6.37 -15.54 -23.01
C ASP A 427 -7.47 -14.60 -22.47
N SER A 428 -8.33 -15.11 -21.59
CA SER A 428 -9.27 -14.27 -20.87
C SER A 428 -8.59 -13.48 -19.75
N ASP A 429 -8.91 -12.19 -19.64
CA ASP A 429 -8.48 -11.33 -18.53
C ASP A 429 -8.83 -11.90 -17.14
N GLY A 430 -9.84 -12.78 -17.05
CA GLY A 430 -10.20 -13.42 -15.79
C GLY A 430 -9.11 -14.32 -15.21
N VAL A 431 -8.16 -14.81 -16.04
CA VAL A 431 -7.11 -15.75 -15.62
C VAL A 431 -6.17 -15.11 -14.60
N TRP A 432 -5.71 -13.88 -14.84
CA TRP A 432 -4.80 -13.17 -13.91
C TRP A 432 -5.52 -12.65 -12.66
N GLN A 433 -6.84 -12.43 -12.75
CA GLN A 433 -7.68 -12.02 -11.63
C GLN A 433 -7.99 -13.17 -10.67
N ASP A 434 -7.71 -14.42 -11.04
CA ASP A 434 -7.81 -15.57 -10.13
C ASP A 434 -6.50 -15.80 -9.36
N GLU A 435 -6.52 -16.76 -8.43
CA GLU A 435 -5.30 -17.37 -7.92
C GLU A 435 -4.50 -17.95 -9.08
N SER A 436 -3.38 -17.31 -9.41
CA SER A 436 -2.57 -17.63 -10.59
C SER A 436 -1.09 -17.42 -10.36
N VAL A 437 -0.28 -18.06 -11.20
CA VAL A 437 1.15 -17.81 -11.33
C VAL A 437 1.43 -17.25 -12.71
N GLU A 438 2.41 -16.35 -12.78
CA GLU A 438 2.85 -15.76 -14.04
C GLU A 438 4.35 -15.98 -14.24
N VAL A 439 4.73 -16.11 -15.51
CA VAL A 439 6.12 -16.21 -15.93
C VAL A 439 6.36 -15.15 -17.01
N PHE A 440 7.38 -14.33 -16.79
CA PHE A 440 7.89 -13.40 -17.79
C PHE A 440 9.25 -13.88 -18.28
N ILE A 441 9.44 -13.95 -19.60
CA ILE A 441 10.69 -14.41 -20.21
C ILE A 441 11.06 -13.46 -21.33
N ALA A 442 12.31 -13.00 -21.36
CA ALA A 442 12.85 -12.20 -22.44
C ALA A 442 14.31 -12.56 -22.72
N SER A 443 14.82 -12.10 -23.87
CA SER A 443 16.25 -12.13 -24.12
C SER A 443 16.97 -11.09 -23.24
N GLU A 444 18.25 -11.31 -22.92
CA GLU A 444 19.05 -10.31 -22.19
C GLU A 444 19.16 -8.98 -22.94
N LYS A 445 19.28 -9.03 -24.27
CA LYS A 445 19.54 -7.86 -25.11
C LYS A 445 18.31 -6.99 -25.32
N GLU A 446 17.12 -7.58 -25.23
CA GLU A 446 15.85 -6.91 -25.50
C GLU A 446 14.81 -7.30 -24.43
N PRO A 447 14.98 -6.85 -23.17
CA PRO A 447 14.07 -7.20 -22.08
C PRO A 447 12.64 -6.72 -22.32
N SER A 448 12.45 -5.63 -23.08
CA SER A 448 11.14 -5.04 -23.41
C SER A 448 10.31 -5.87 -24.39
N HIS A 449 10.90 -6.87 -25.04
CA HIS A 449 10.21 -7.81 -25.91
C HIS A 449 10.18 -9.18 -25.23
N TYR A 450 9.10 -9.43 -24.49
CA TYR A 450 8.99 -10.57 -23.58
C TYR A 450 7.72 -11.40 -23.83
N ALA A 451 7.84 -12.68 -23.55
CA ALA A 451 6.71 -13.59 -23.39
C ALA A 451 6.15 -13.44 -21.98
N HIS A 452 4.83 -13.41 -21.87
CA HIS A 452 4.09 -13.41 -20.63
C HIS A 452 3.11 -14.58 -20.65
N ILE A 453 3.20 -15.46 -19.64
CA ILE A 453 2.38 -16.67 -19.53
C ILE A 453 1.77 -16.70 -18.13
N ILE A 454 0.47 -16.94 -18.06
CA ILE A 454 -0.29 -17.04 -16.82
C ILE A 454 -1.00 -18.39 -16.78
N VAL A 455 -0.96 -19.04 -15.63
CA VAL A 455 -1.77 -20.23 -15.35
C VAL A 455 -2.46 -20.07 -14.01
N ASN A 456 -3.80 -20.16 -14.00
CA ASN A 456 -4.56 -20.13 -12.76
C ASN A 456 -4.63 -21.51 -12.07
N ALA A 457 -5.08 -21.54 -10.81
CA ALA A 457 -5.07 -22.74 -9.99
C ALA A 457 -5.88 -23.93 -10.54
N VAL A 458 -6.78 -23.69 -11.51
CA VAL A 458 -7.59 -24.73 -12.17
C VAL A 458 -7.12 -25.03 -13.60
N GLY A 459 -5.98 -24.47 -14.03
CA GLY A 459 -5.34 -24.79 -15.31
C GLY A 459 -5.85 -23.97 -16.50
N SER A 460 -6.59 -22.89 -16.27
CA SER A 460 -6.85 -21.91 -17.33
C SER A 460 -5.56 -21.17 -17.66
N VAL A 461 -5.35 -20.91 -18.94
CA VAL A 461 -4.11 -20.35 -19.47
C VAL A 461 -4.34 -19.02 -20.15
N TYR A 462 -3.37 -18.13 -20.03
CA TYR A 462 -3.29 -16.89 -20.79
C TYR A 462 -1.85 -16.75 -21.26
N ASP A 463 -1.64 -16.37 -22.51
CA ASP A 463 -0.32 -15.97 -22.97
C ASP A 463 -0.34 -14.83 -23.99
N GLU A 464 0.72 -14.04 -23.93
CA GLU A 464 0.89 -12.91 -24.83
C GLU A 464 2.37 -12.63 -25.06
N LEU A 465 2.64 -12.00 -26.20
CA LEU A 465 3.93 -11.40 -26.46
C LEU A 465 3.80 -9.89 -26.18
N VAL A 466 4.35 -9.45 -25.06
CA VAL A 466 4.21 -8.10 -24.49
C VAL A 466 2.76 -7.76 -24.11
N PHE A 467 1.92 -7.41 -25.08
CA PHE A 467 0.48 -7.16 -24.93
C PHE A 467 -0.32 -7.68 -26.14
N ASN A 468 0.32 -8.54 -26.94
CA ASN A 468 -0.30 -9.16 -28.11
C ASN A 468 -0.80 -10.57 -27.75
N VAL A 469 -2.07 -10.65 -27.37
CA VAL A 469 -2.82 -11.90 -27.09
C VAL A 469 -3.02 -12.79 -28.33
N GLY A 470 -2.67 -12.31 -29.53
CA GLY A 470 -2.69 -13.13 -30.74
C GLY A 470 -1.55 -14.16 -30.79
N TRP A 471 -0.51 -13.99 -29.98
CA TRP A 471 0.58 -14.96 -29.87
C TRP A 471 0.17 -16.09 -28.91
N ASN A 472 0.04 -17.29 -29.45
CA ASN A 472 -0.33 -18.48 -28.71
C ASN A 472 0.82 -19.51 -28.75
N THR A 473 1.33 -19.84 -27.58
CA THR A 473 2.43 -20.77 -27.34
C THR A 473 1.91 -22.19 -27.15
N ASP A 474 2.59 -23.17 -27.73
CA ASP A 474 2.34 -24.60 -27.55
C ASP A 474 2.85 -25.15 -26.20
N PHE A 475 2.86 -24.32 -25.15
CA PHE A 475 3.30 -24.78 -23.84
C PHE A 475 2.31 -25.77 -23.23
N ARG A 476 2.83 -26.69 -22.44
CA ARG A 476 2.02 -27.61 -21.65
C ARG A 476 1.96 -27.12 -20.22
N ALA A 477 0.77 -27.16 -19.63
CA ALA A 477 0.53 -26.83 -18.24
C ALA A 477 -0.26 -27.94 -17.53
N ALA A 478 0.07 -28.21 -16.28
CA ALA A 478 -0.74 -29.05 -15.41
C ALA A 478 -0.77 -28.46 -14.00
N THR A 479 -1.93 -28.52 -13.35
CA THR A 479 -2.12 -27.98 -12.01
C THR A 479 -2.77 -28.99 -11.09
N ASN A 480 -2.55 -28.82 -9.78
CA ASN A 480 -3.23 -29.60 -8.77
C ASN A 480 -3.42 -28.79 -7.49
N ILE A 481 -4.56 -28.96 -6.84
CA ILE A 481 -4.89 -28.28 -5.58
C ILE A 481 -4.95 -29.34 -4.47
N ALA A 482 -4.08 -29.20 -3.49
CA ALA A 482 -4.07 -30.03 -2.29
C ALA A 482 -4.68 -29.27 -1.10
N SER A 483 -4.65 -29.87 0.10
CA SER A 483 -5.26 -29.30 1.30
C SER A 483 -4.51 -28.09 1.88
N ASP A 484 -3.21 -27.96 1.59
CA ASP A 484 -2.31 -26.95 2.17
C ASP A 484 -1.53 -26.13 1.13
N ARG A 485 -1.76 -26.39 -0.16
CA ARG A 485 -1.05 -25.79 -1.29
C ARG A 485 -1.79 -26.00 -2.61
N TRP A 486 -1.35 -25.31 -3.64
CA TRP A 486 -1.57 -25.71 -5.02
C TRP A 486 -0.24 -25.69 -5.79
N VAL A 487 -0.21 -26.40 -6.90
CA VAL A 487 0.99 -26.53 -7.74
C VAL A 487 0.64 -26.32 -9.20
N CYS A 488 1.63 -25.86 -9.96
CA CYS A 488 1.59 -25.69 -11.41
C CYS A 488 2.90 -26.20 -12.00
N GLU A 489 2.83 -26.94 -13.10
CA GLU A 489 3.99 -27.39 -13.88
C GLU A 489 3.85 -26.92 -15.32
N LEU A 490 4.94 -26.44 -15.89
CA LEU A 490 5.02 -25.84 -17.23
C LEU A 490 6.17 -26.47 -18.01
N ALA A 491 5.92 -26.80 -19.28
CA ALA A 491 6.96 -27.03 -20.28
C ALA A 491 6.75 -26.07 -21.45
N ILE A 492 7.66 -25.12 -21.60
CA ILE A 492 7.62 -24.05 -22.61
C ILE A 492 8.64 -24.40 -23.70
N PRO A 493 8.20 -24.72 -24.94
CA PRO A 493 9.13 -25.00 -26.03
C PRO A 493 9.99 -23.77 -26.36
N TRP A 494 11.30 -23.97 -26.52
CA TRP A 494 12.20 -22.90 -26.94
C TRP A 494 11.81 -22.31 -28.31
N SER A 495 11.27 -23.15 -29.20
CA SER A 495 10.77 -22.75 -30.52
C SER A 495 9.58 -21.79 -30.46
N SER A 496 8.87 -21.72 -29.34
CA SER A 496 7.74 -20.80 -29.20
C SER A 496 8.17 -19.39 -28.78
N LEU A 497 9.40 -19.20 -28.30
CA LEU A 497 9.93 -17.91 -27.83
C LEU A 497 10.65 -17.16 -28.98
N PRO A 498 10.02 -16.13 -29.60
CA PRO A 498 10.50 -15.54 -30.85
C PRO A 498 11.80 -14.72 -30.72
N PHE A 499 12.16 -14.32 -29.51
CA PHE A 499 13.37 -13.55 -29.20
C PHE A 499 14.58 -14.45 -28.87
N ILE A 500 14.42 -15.78 -28.92
CA ILE A 500 15.49 -16.75 -28.70
C ILE A 500 15.95 -17.30 -30.06
N GLN A 501 17.09 -16.79 -30.56
CA GLN A 501 17.58 -17.04 -31.93
C GLN A 501 18.05 -18.48 -32.20
N SER A 502 18.26 -19.29 -31.16
CA SER A 502 18.67 -20.69 -31.24
C SER A 502 17.93 -21.49 -30.17
N PRO A 503 17.42 -22.71 -30.47
CA PRO A 503 16.67 -23.55 -29.52
C PRO A 503 17.45 -23.86 -28.24
N VAL A 504 18.77 -23.61 -28.22
CA VAL A 504 19.59 -23.47 -27.01
C VAL A 504 20.42 -22.19 -27.14
N PRO A 505 20.31 -21.20 -26.23
CA PRO A 505 21.21 -20.04 -26.20
C PRO A 505 22.67 -20.51 -26.14
N ASP A 506 23.57 -19.84 -26.86
CA ASP A 506 25.00 -20.18 -26.89
C ASP A 506 25.54 -20.37 -25.45
N PRO A 507 26.26 -21.46 -25.13
CA PRO A 507 26.97 -21.66 -23.86
C PRO A 507 27.84 -20.48 -23.39
N HIS A 508 28.18 -19.56 -24.29
CA HIS A 508 28.92 -18.34 -24.01
C HIS A 508 28.05 -17.08 -23.85
N SER A 509 26.73 -17.17 -24.10
CA SER A 509 25.73 -16.09 -23.96
C SER A 509 24.52 -16.51 -23.10
N LEU A 510 24.76 -17.28 -22.04
CA LEU A 510 23.75 -18.00 -21.25
C LEU A 510 22.94 -17.12 -20.30
N THR A 511 22.23 -16.11 -20.79
CA THR A 511 21.50 -15.16 -19.95
C THR A 511 20.13 -14.84 -20.53
N LEU A 512 19.11 -15.13 -19.74
CA LEU A 512 17.72 -14.76 -19.95
C LEU A 512 17.32 -13.70 -18.95
N ARG A 513 16.29 -12.93 -19.30
CA ARG A 513 15.55 -12.12 -18.34
C ARG A 513 14.32 -12.92 -17.95
N ILE A 514 14.17 -13.18 -16.65
CA ILE A 514 13.07 -14.02 -16.15
C ILE A 514 12.47 -13.45 -14.87
N ASN A 515 11.16 -13.52 -14.75
CA ASN A 515 10.49 -13.30 -13.48
C ASN A 515 9.43 -14.37 -13.24
N PHE A 516 9.22 -14.70 -11.98
CA PHE A 516 8.21 -15.63 -11.53
C PHE A 516 7.31 -14.87 -10.58
N CYS A 517 6.01 -14.87 -10.86
CA CYS A 517 5.04 -14.11 -10.08
C CYS A 517 3.90 -14.99 -9.60
N ARG A 518 3.22 -14.55 -8.53
CA ARG A 518 2.00 -15.13 -8.00
C ARG A 518 0.99 -14.03 -7.72
N ASN A 519 -0.18 -14.14 -8.33
CA ASN A 519 -1.39 -13.45 -7.94
C ASN A 519 -2.10 -14.31 -6.91
N ARG A 520 -1.98 -13.93 -5.64
CA ARG A 520 -2.70 -14.63 -4.59
C ARG A 520 -4.05 -13.95 -4.38
N ASN A 521 -5.14 -14.60 -4.79
CA ASN A 521 -6.49 -14.06 -4.69
C ASN A 521 -7.40 -14.96 -3.85
N GLN A 522 -7.84 -14.41 -2.72
CA GLN A 522 -8.83 -15.04 -1.85
C GLN A 522 -10.15 -14.28 -1.98
N VAL A 523 -11.25 -15.03 -2.07
CA VAL A 523 -12.60 -14.47 -2.04
C VAL A 523 -12.72 -13.52 -0.82
N ASP A 524 -13.20 -12.30 -1.07
CA ASP A 524 -13.42 -11.21 -0.10
C ASP A 524 -12.18 -10.61 0.58
N LYS A 525 -10.96 -10.98 0.18
CA LYS A 525 -9.70 -10.41 0.73
C LYS A 525 -8.90 -9.58 -0.27
N GLY A 526 -9.33 -9.54 -1.53
CA GLY A 526 -8.61 -8.89 -2.62
C GLY A 526 -7.41 -9.70 -3.10
N ILE A 527 -6.81 -9.23 -4.19
CA ILE A 527 -5.61 -9.80 -4.80
C ILE A 527 -4.35 -9.21 -4.18
N THR A 528 -3.34 -10.06 -3.96
CA THR A 528 -1.99 -9.64 -3.57
C THR A 528 -1.00 -10.14 -4.59
N HIS A 529 -0.04 -9.29 -4.96
CA HIS A 529 0.89 -9.55 -6.06
C HIS A 529 2.30 -9.76 -5.54
N TRP A 530 2.88 -10.89 -5.89
CA TRP A 530 4.19 -11.32 -5.41
C TRP A 530 5.08 -11.73 -6.57
N ALA A 531 6.35 -11.37 -6.52
CA ALA A 531 7.34 -11.70 -7.55
C ALA A 531 8.66 -12.16 -6.93
N TRP A 532 9.37 -13.07 -7.59
CA TRP A 532 10.74 -13.41 -7.25
C TRP A 532 11.67 -12.20 -7.40
N SER A 533 11.51 -11.43 -8.49
CA SER A 533 12.11 -10.11 -8.65
C SER A 533 11.05 -9.03 -8.47
N PRO A 534 11.06 -8.26 -7.35
CA PRO A 534 10.10 -7.17 -7.16
C PRO A 534 10.29 -6.09 -8.21
N THR A 535 9.17 -5.60 -8.75
CA THR A 535 9.16 -4.67 -9.89
C THR A 535 9.00 -3.21 -9.50
N PHE A 536 8.62 -2.92 -8.25
CA PHE A 536 8.40 -1.56 -7.72
C PHE A 536 7.41 -0.74 -8.55
N GLY A 537 6.46 -1.44 -9.17
CA GLY A 537 5.61 -0.92 -10.23
C GLY A 537 4.52 -1.92 -10.55
N TRP A 538 4.41 -2.35 -11.81
CA TRP A 538 3.51 -3.42 -12.26
C TRP A 538 4.35 -4.66 -12.58
N PHE A 539 3.78 -5.84 -12.82
CA PHE A 539 4.60 -6.98 -13.26
C PHE A 539 5.25 -6.75 -14.62
N HIS A 540 4.62 -5.96 -15.50
CA HIS A 540 5.13 -5.55 -16.81
C HIS A 540 6.23 -4.47 -16.72
N THR A 541 7.27 -4.70 -15.91
CA THR A 541 8.44 -3.83 -15.78
C THR A 541 9.70 -4.64 -16.14
N PRO A 542 9.98 -4.82 -17.45
CA PRO A 542 11.00 -5.75 -17.93
C PRO A 542 12.43 -5.44 -17.47
N GLU A 543 12.70 -4.18 -17.15
CA GLU A 543 13.95 -3.70 -16.55
C GLU A 543 14.21 -4.35 -15.19
N ARG A 544 13.15 -4.85 -14.54
CA ARG A 544 13.18 -5.52 -13.23
C ARG A 544 13.10 -7.04 -13.31
N PHE A 545 12.97 -7.65 -14.49
CA PHE A 545 13.09 -9.10 -14.59
C PHE A 545 14.47 -9.55 -14.13
N GLY A 546 14.52 -10.59 -13.31
CA GLY A 546 15.77 -11.17 -12.83
C GLY A 546 16.59 -11.78 -13.96
N ILE A 547 17.78 -12.25 -13.63
CA ILE A 547 18.73 -12.82 -14.58
C ILE A 547 18.73 -14.35 -14.43
N GLY A 548 18.26 -15.05 -15.45
CA GLY A 548 18.32 -16.51 -15.54
C GLY A 548 19.57 -16.92 -16.29
N MET A 549 20.56 -17.49 -15.60
CA MET A 549 21.79 -17.96 -16.21
C MET A 549 21.67 -19.44 -16.56
N LEU A 550 21.58 -19.80 -17.83
CA LEU A 550 21.53 -21.21 -18.21
C LEU A 550 22.85 -21.91 -17.83
N GLU A 551 22.82 -23.12 -17.28
CA GLU A 551 24.02 -23.83 -16.82
C GLU A 551 24.07 -25.28 -17.31
N THR A 552 25.18 -25.65 -17.94
CA THR A 552 25.44 -27.01 -18.44
C THR A 552 26.47 -27.77 -17.60
N GLY A 553 27.14 -27.10 -16.66
CA GLY A 553 28.19 -27.69 -15.82
C GLY A 553 27.67 -28.57 -14.68
N ASP A 554 28.59 -29.34 -14.09
CA ASP A 554 28.28 -30.26 -12.98
C ASP A 554 27.98 -29.56 -11.65
N VAL A 555 28.52 -28.36 -11.42
CA VAL A 555 28.35 -27.62 -10.17
C VAL A 555 27.24 -26.60 -10.33
N ILE A 556 26.18 -26.73 -9.54
CA ILE A 556 25.00 -25.86 -9.60
C ILE A 556 24.81 -25.15 -8.27
N VAL A 557 24.44 -23.86 -8.33
CA VAL A 557 23.89 -23.12 -7.19
C VAL A 557 22.38 -23.36 -7.16
N LYS A 558 21.92 -24.26 -6.28
CA LYS A 558 20.50 -24.61 -6.17
C LYS A 558 19.69 -23.48 -5.55
N GLN A 559 20.28 -22.82 -4.55
CA GLN A 559 19.63 -21.77 -3.78
C GLN A 559 20.64 -20.90 -3.03
N ILE A 560 20.38 -19.60 -2.93
CA ILE A 560 21.04 -18.70 -1.97
C ILE A 560 19.97 -18.17 -1.00
N ARG A 561 20.01 -18.59 0.26
CA ARG A 561 19.13 -18.07 1.32
C ARG A 561 19.85 -16.95 2.06
N LEU A 562 19.25 -15.77 2.08
CA LEU A 562 19.77 -14.59 2.74
C LEU A 562 19.07 -14.34 4.09
N PRO A 563 19.75 -13.68 5.04
CA PRO A 563 19.15 -13.11 6.24
C PRO A 563 17.93 -12.24 5.94
N ARG A 564 16.93 -12.35 6.80
CA ARG A 564 15.66 -11.60 6.74
C ARG A 564 15.33 -10.87 8.03
N TYR A 565 15.88 -11.32 9.15
CA TYR A 565 15.55 -10.81 10.47
C TYR A 565 16.77 -10.25 11.18
N PHE A 566 16.51 -9.33 12.10
CA PHE A 566 17.54 -8.82 12.99
C PHE A 566 18.16 -9.96 13.81
N GLY A 567 19.48 -10.01 13.85
CA GLY A 567 20.25 -11.08 14.49
C GLY A 567 20.66 -12.24 13.57
N GLU A 568 20.19 -12.28 12.32
CA GLU A 568 20.71 -13.22 11.32
C GLU A 568 21.97 -12.65 10.64
N ASN A 569 23.08 -13.38 10.67
CA ASN A 569 24.38 -12.93 10.15
C ASN A 569 25.00 -13.88 9.12
N GLN A 570 24.20 -14.81 8.58
CA GLN A 570 24.68 -15.85 7.68
C GLN A 570 23.79 -16.00 6.45
N ALA A 571 24.40 -15.97 5.27
CA ALA A 571 23.79 -16.49 4.05
C ALA A 571 24.07 -17.99 3.94
N ILE A 572 23.09 -18.75 3.45
CA ILE A 572 23.23 -20.19 3.18
C ILE A 572 23.19 -20.41 1.68
N VAL A 573 24.31 -20.85 1.12
CA VAL A 573 24.41 -21.21 -0.30
C VAL A 573 24.31 -22.72 -0.43
N SER A 574 23.27 -23.19 -1.10
CA SER A 574 23.05 -24.62 -1.38
C SER A 574 23.65 -24.95 -2.74
N LEU A 575 24.70 -25.76 -2.73
CA LEU A 575 25.40 -26.22 -3.93
C LEU A 575 25.03 -27.66 -4.22
N ARG A 576 25.03 -28.03 -5.50
CA ARG A 576 24.84 -29.40 -5.96
C ARG A 576 25.95 -29.80 -6.92
N ASN A 577 26.42 -31.03 -6.79
CA ASN A 577 27.26 -31.68 -7.78
C ASN A 577 26.44 -32.71 -8.56
N LYS A 578 26.15 -32.41 -9.82
CA LYS A 578 25.52 -33.34 -10.79
C LYS A 578 26.49 -34.38 -11.34
N GLY A 579 27.80 -34.16 -11.23
CA GLY A 579 28.81 -35.06 -11.76
C GLY A 579 28.86 -36.40 -11.01
N ASN A 580 29.55 -37.35 -11.63
CA ASN A 580 29.84 -38.66 -11.02
C ASN A 580 31.13 -38.64 -10.17
N GLU A 581 31.89 -37.55 -10.24
CA GLU A 581 33.16 -37.38 -9.51
C GLU A 581 33.05 -36.28 -8.45
N PRO A 582 33.77 -36.38 -7.31
CA PRO A 582 33.83 -35.31 -6.32
C PRO A 582 34.38 -34.02 -6.92
N LYS A 583 33.75 -32.87 -6.59
CA LYS A 583 34.18 -31.54 -7.04
C LYS A 583 34.67 -30.71 -5.87
N LYS A 584 35.84 -30.09 -6.00
CA LYS A 584 36.33 -29.08 -5.05
C LYS A 584 35.82 -27.71 -5.49
N VAL A 585 35.04 -27.06 -4.64
CA VAL A 585 34.44 -25.75 -4.91
C VAL A 585 34.91 -24.77 -3.85
N GLN A 586 35.45 -23.64 -4.27
CA GLN A 586 35.74 -22.51 -3.41
C GLN A 586 34.60 -21.51 -3.51
N ILE A 587 34.10 -21.05 -2.36
CA ILE A 587 33.05 -20.03 -2.26
C ILE A 587 33.50 -18.91 -1.34
N ASN A 588 33.66 -17.70 -1.86
CA ASN A 588 34.20 -16.54 -1.12
C ASN A 588 35.45 -16.87 -0.28
N GLY A 589 36.38 -17.65 -0.84
CA GLY A 589 37.60 -18.09 -0.15
C GLY A 589 37.47 -19.40 0.63
N GLN A 590 36.27 -19.83 1.02
CA GLN A 590 36.04 -21.08 1.73
C GLN A 590 36.00 -22.28 0.77
N GLN A 591 36.89 -23.26 0.96
CA GLN A 591 36.90 -24.48 0.17
C GLN A 591 35.94 -25.54 0.75
N VAL A 592 35.12 -26.15 -0.11
CA VAL A 592 34.25 -27.27 0.20
C VAL A 592 34.38 -28.37 -0.85
N THR A 593 34.20 -29.62 -0.43
CA THR A 593 34.14 -30.76 -1.35
C THR A 593 32.70 -31.19 -1.53
N LEU A 594 32.21 -31.20 -2.77
CA LEU A 594 30.90 -31.71 -3.13
C LEU A 594 31.04 -33.17 -3.59
N LEU A 595 30.41 -34.09 -2.86
CA LEU A 595 30.39 -35.50 -3.26
C LEU A 595 29.54 -35.68 -4.54
N PRO A 596 29.76 -36.74 -5.32
CA PRO A 596 28.94 -37.04 -6.50
C PRO A 596 27.44 -37.06 -6.17
N LYS A 597 26.61 -36.52 -7.06
CA LYS A 597 25.13 -36.53 -6.94
C LYS A 597 24.59 -36.02 -5.58
N SER A 598 25.33 -35.13 -4.92
CA SER A 598 25.00 -34.64 -3.58
C SER A 598 24.78 -33.13 -3.53
N ASP A 599 24.01 -32.71 -2.52
CA ASP A 599 23.83 -31.31 -2.16
C ASP A 599 24.69 -30.98 -0.94
N ARG A 600 25.25 -29.77 -0.88
CA ARG A 600 25.97 -29.26 0.29
C ARG A 600 25.60 -27.80 0.54
N GLN A 601 25.23 -27.50 1.78
CA GLN A 601 25.03 -26.12 2.22
C GLN A 601 26.33 -25.53 2.76
N VAL A 602 26.64 -24.32 2.32
CA VAL A 602 27.76 -23.53 2.81
C VAL A 602 27.24 -22.26 3.46
N ARG A 603 27.69 -21.98 4.68
CA ARG A 603 27.30 -20.78 5.43
C ARG A 603 28.34 -19.70 5.24
N LEU A 604 27.94 -18.57 4.69
CA LEU A 604 28.77 -17.40 4.48
C LEU A 604 28.45 -16.35 5.53
N GLN A 605 29.46 -15.82 6.21
CA GLN A 605 29.28 -14.66 7.09
C GLN A 605 28.99 -13.42 6.25
N ILE A 606 27.95 -12.68 6.63
CA ILE A 606 27.55 -11.44 5.96
C ILE A 606 27.15 -10.37 6.99
N PRO A 607 27.17 -9.08 6.62
CA PRO A 607 26.72 -7.99 7.49
C PRO A 607 25.32 -8.22 8.05
N ALA A 608 25.14 -7.97 9.35
CA ALA A 608 23.87 -8.12 10.07
C ALA A 608 23.32 -6.78 10.59
N SER A 609 23.93 -5.65 10.21
CA SER A 609 23.46 -4.33 10.62
C SER A 609 22.14 -4.00 9.94
N VAL A 610 21.31 -3.17 10.56
CA VAL A 610 20.05 -2.69 9.95
C VAL A 610 20.33 -1.96 8.63
N GLY A 611 19.45 -2.16 7.65
CA GLY A 611 19.49 -1.50 6.35
C GLY A 611 19.65 -2.46 5.17
N GLU A 612 19.81 -1.89 3.99
CA GLU A 612 20.04 -2.62 2.75
C GLU A 612 21.51 -3.03 2.60
N HIS A 613 21.72 -4.24 2.10
CA HIS A 613 23.04 -4.81 1.90
C HIS A 613 23.16 -5.44 0.52
N ARG A 614 24.40 -5.50 0.05
CA ARG A 614 24.79 -6.23 -1.16
C ARG A 614 25.93 -7.17 -0.81
N LYS A 615 25.85 -8.40 -1.28
CA LYS A 615 26.92 -9.39 -1.14
C LYS A 615 27.24 -9.96 -2.49
N ARG A 616 28.52 -9.91 -2.86
CA ARG A 616 29.04 -10.72 -3.96
C ARG A 616 29.32 -12.14 -3.46
N VAL A 617 28.75 -13.12 -4.13
CA VAL A 617 29.00 -14.56 -3.93
C VAL A 617 29.80 -15.07 -5.12
N GLU A 618 31.08 -15.30 -4.90
CA GLU A 618 32.03 -15.82 -5.89
C GLU A 618 32.23 -17.33 -5.67
N LEU A 619 32.06 -18.10 -6.73
CA LEU A 619 32.28 -19.54 -6.78
C LEU A 619 33.36 -19.89 -7.80
N ARG A 620 34.28 -20.77 -7.41
CA ARG A 620 35.34 -21.30 -8.28
C ARG A 620 35.45 -22.81 -8.13
N TRP A 621 35.57 -23.54 -9.21
CA TRP A 621 35.80 -24.98 -9.23
C TRP A 621 36.55 -25.36 -10.51
N ASP A 622 37.32 -26.46 -10.54
CA ASP A 622 38.05 -26.96 -11.72
C ASP A 622 38.47 -25.89 -12.76
N LYS A 623 37.66 -25.69 -13.82
CA LYS A 623 37.79 -24.65 -14.86
C LYS A 623 36.65 -23.61 -14.88
N GLY A 624 35.71 -23.69 -13.93
CA GLY A 624 34.54 -22.83 -13.83
C GLY A 624 34.69 -21.71 -12.79
N HIS A 625 34.15 -20.54 -13.12
CA HIS A 625 34.05 -19.39 -12.23
C HIS A 625 32.66 -18.76 -12.37
N ARG A 626 32.05 -18.39 -11.23
CA ARG A 626 30.78 -17.67 -11.18
C ARG A 626 30.79 -16.61 -10.10
N SER A 627 30.07 -15.52 -10.35
CA SER A 627 29.90 -14.44 -9.38
C SER A 627 28.46 -13.95 -9.46
N PHE A 628 27.80 -13.87 -8.31
CA PHE A 628 26.43 -13.39 -8.17
C PHE A 628 26.43 -12.18 -7.25
N GLU A 629 25.73 -11.12 -7.62
CA GLU A 629 25.42 -10.04 -6.69
C GLU A 629 24.04 -10.31 -6.09
N VAL A 630 23.98 -10.54 -4.78
CA VAL A 630 22.73 -10.79 -4.07
C VAL A 630 22.47 -9.66 -3.08
N ALA A 631 21.22 -9.25 -2.98
CA ALA A 631 20.81 -8.18 -2.11
C ALA A 631 19.79 -8.65 -1.07
N TYR A 632 19.88 -8.07 0.11
CA TYR A 632 19.02 -8.37 1.24
C TYR A 632 18.89 -7.14 2.12
N ALA A 633 17.85 -7.11 2.95
CA ALA A 633 17.64 -6.03 3.91
C ALA A 633 17.42 -6.60 5.30
N ILE A 634 18.08 -6.01 6.29
CA ILE A 634 17.85 -6.29 7.70
C ILE A 634 16.95 -5.19 8.27
N PRO A 635 15.76 -5.52 8.79
CA PRO A 635 14.87 -4.52 9.39
C PRO A 635 15.43 -3.98 10.70
N GLU A 636 14.92 -2.82 11.12
CA GLU A 636 15.02 -2.40 12.53
C GLU A 636 14.46 -3.51 13.43
N PRO A 637 15.09 -3.80 14.59
CA PRO A 637 14.67 -4.92 15.45
C PRO A 637 13.23 -4.78 15.95
N MET A 638 12.73 -3.54 16.01
CA MET A 638 11.36 -3.23 16.39
C MET A 638 10.90 -1.94 15.71
N ASN A 639 9.66 -1.92 15.25
CA ASN A 639 9.01 -0.74 14.68
C ASN A 639 7.70 -0.43 15.41
N LEU A 640 7.54 0.83 15.79
CA LEU A 640 6.29 1.31 16.40
C LEU A 640 5.29 1.65 15.31
N VAL A 641 4.21 0.88 15.24
CA VAL A 641 3.19 1.00 14.20
C VAL A 641 2.29 2.22 14.46
N SER A 642 1.97 2.49 15.74
CA SER A 642 1.21 3.69 16.15
C SER A 642 2.01 4.52 17.16
N PRO A 643 2.66 5.63 16.73
CA PRO A 643 3.46 6.45 17.63
C PRO A 643 2.62 7.22 18.65
N ILE A 644 1.33 7.40 18.39
CA ILE A 644 0.39 8.01 19.31
C ILE A 644 -0.76 7.04 19.54
N VAL A 645 -1.14 6.85 20.79
CA VAL A 645 -2.21 5.95 21.19
C VAL A 645 -3.22 6.70 22.02
N LEU A 646 -4.48 6.67 21.59
CA LEU A 646 -5.60 7.26 22.32
C LEU A 646 -6.19 6.23 23.28
N ALA A 647 -6.26 6.56 24.56
CA ALA A 647 -7.02 5.78 25.53
C ALA A 647 -8.52 6.05 25.34
N ASN A 648 -9.32 4.98 25.43
CA ASN A 648 -10.77 5.07 25.43
C ASN A 648 -11.32 5.62 26.76
N GLU A 649 -12.63 5.78 26.86
CA GLU A 649 -13.31 6.27 28.06
C GLU A 649 -13.07 5.42 29.31
N GLN A 650 -12.81 4.12 29.13
CA GLN A 650 -12.49 3.16 30.19
C GLN A 650 -11.03 3.22 30.65
N GLY A 651 -10.20 4.05 30.00
CA GLY A 651 -8.76 4.09 30.26
C GLY A 651 -8.02 2.89 29.69
N GLU A 652 -8.47 2.35 28.56
CA GLU A 652 -7.78 1.29 27.83
C GLU A 652 -7.19 1.82 26.54
N ALA A 653 -6.00 1.35 26.18
CA ALA A 653 -5.26 1.77 25.01
C ALA A 653 -4.63 0.57 24.30
N VAL A 654 -4.49 0.63 22.98
CA VAL A 654 -3.83 -0.41 22.18
C VAL A 654 -2.61 0.17 21.49
N LEU A 655 -1.44 -0.40 21.80
CA LEU A 655 -0.16 -0.04 21.21
C LEU A 655 0.27 -1.20 20.30
N THR A 656 0.58 -0.92 19.05
CA THR A 656 0.97 -1.97 18.08
C THR A 656 2.44 -1.86 17.74
N LEU A 657 3.16 -2.99 17.79
CA LEU A 657 4.60 -3.10 17.55
C LEU A 657 4.89 -4.26 16.59
N ALA A 658 5.68 -4.01 15.55
CA ALA A 658 6.31 -5.08 14.78
C ALA A 658 7.66 -5.40 15.41
N VAL A 659 7.93 -6.68 15.67
CA VAL A 659 9.20 -7.14 16.27
C VAL A 659 9.91 -8.04 15.28
N ASN A 660 11.03 -7.57 14.73
CA ASN A 660 11.67 -8.16 13.55
C ASN A 660 12.92 -8.98 13.91
N LEU A 661 12.85 -9.69 15.03
CA LEU A 661 13.94 -10.51 15.55
C LEU A 661 13.93 -11.91 14.91
N SER A 662 15.11 -12.52 14.78
CA SER A 662 15.20 -13.93 14.38
C SER A 662 14.48 -14.85 15.39
N PRO A 663 13.99 -16.03 14.99
CA PRO A 663 13.26 -16.92 15.91
C PRO A 663 14.03 -17.32 17.16
N ASP A 664 15.37 -17.42 17.07
CA ASP A 664 16.20 -17.70 18.24
C ASP A 664 16.32 -16.50 19.17
N LEU A 665 16.40 -15.30 18.60
CA LEU A 665 16.51 -14.06 19.33
C LEU A 665 15.20 -13.70 20.02
N ILE A 666 14.04 -13.89 19.37
CA ILE A 666 12.70 -13.73 19.98
C ILE A 666 12.59 -14.52 21.29
N ARG A 667 13.02 -15.79 21.30
CA ARG A 667 12.92 -16.66 22.48
C ARG A 667 13.74 -16.19 23.69
N ARG A 668 14.73 -15.32 23.47
CA ARG A 668 15.67 -14.85 24.50
C ARG A 668 15.53 -13.36 24.79
N SER A 669 14.57 -12.69 24.16
CA SER A 669 14.38 -11.24 24.26
C SER A 669 13.15 -10.87 25.07
N SER A 670 13.25 -9.75 25.76
CA SER A 670 12.14 -9.08 26.43
C SER A 670 11.95 -7.67 25.88
N LEU A 671 10.70 -7.26 25.75
CA LEU A 671 10.33 -5.86 25.54
C LEU A 671 10.43 -5.12 26.88
N VAL A 672 11.31 -4.14 26.95
CA VAL A 672 11.41 -3.23 28.08
C VAL A 672 10.49 -2.05 27.84
N VAL A 673 9.60 -1.79 28.80
CA VAL A 673 8.64 -0.68 28.75
C VAL A 673 8.92 0.24 29.92
N GLU A 674 9.18 1.51 29.64
CA GLU A 674 9.35 2.56 30.65
C GLU A 674 8.26 3.61 30.48
N SER A 675 7.43 3.76 31.52
CA SER A 675 6.45 4.84 31.67
C SER A 675 6.92 5.82 32.76
N SER A 676 6.17 6.89 32.95
CA SER A 676 6.38 7.92 33.98
C SER A 676 6.53 7.38 35.40
N ASP A 677 5.96 6.22 35.71
CA ASP A 677 5.86 5.67 37.07
C ASP A 677 6.61 4.34 37.27
N ARG A 678 7.05 3.66 36.20
CA ARG A 678 7.67 2.33 36.30
C ARG A 678 8.45 1.94 35.06
N LYS A 679 9.33 0.96 35.25
CA LYS A 679 10.02 0.22 34.19
C LYS A 679 9.75 -1.27 34.37
N ILE A 680 9.35 -1.95 33.29
CA ILE A 680 8.97 -3.38 33.31
C ILE A 680 9.62 -4.11 32.13
N HIS A 681 9.82 -5.41 32.30
CA HIS A 681 10.34 -6.32 31.27
C HIS A 681 9.26 -7.33 30.93
N LEU A 682 8.86 -7.38 29.66
CA LEU A 682 7.80 -8.25 29.15
C LEU A 682 8.40 -9.27 28.18
N PRO A 683 8.47 -10.56 28.53
CA PRO A 683 8.99 -11.60 27.63
C PRO A 683 8.17 -11.70 26.34
N LEU A 684 8.83 -11.87 25.19
CA LEU A 684 8.19 -12.01 23.87
C LEU A 684 7.60 -13.42 23.64
N THR A 685 6.83 -13.92 24.62
CA THR A 685 6.28 -15.30 24.63
C THR A 685 4.86 -15.39 24.09
N SER A 686 4.18 -14.27 23.88
CA SER A 686 2.81 -14.22 23.35
C SER A 686 2.66 -13.06 22.36
N THR A 687 1.63 -13.11 21.53
CA THR A 687 1.31 -12.06 20.55
C THR A 687 0.65 -10.83 21.18
N SER A 688 0.30 -10.86 22.46
CA SER A 688 -0.28 -9.73 23.17
C SER A 688 0.30 -9.59 24.58
N LEU A 689 0.92 -8.44 24.85
CA LEU A 689 1.45 -8.10 26.17
C LEU A 689 0.57 -7.02 26.79
N GLN A 690 0.61 -6.86 28.12
CA GLN A 690 -0.17 -5.83 28.81
C GLN A 690 0.63 -5.19 29.92
N PHE A 691 0.39 -3.89 30.12
CA PHE A 691 0.89 -3.15 31.27
C PHE A 691 -0.07 -2.05 31.68
N ARG A 692 0.14 -1.52 32.89
CA ARG A 692 -0.58 -0.33 33.38
C ARG A 692 0.41 0.78 33.66
N CYS A 693 0.04 2.00 33.34
CA CYS A 693 0.83 3.19 33.66
C CYS A 693 -0.05 4.33 34.19
N LEU A 694 0.57 5.26 34.91
CA LEU A 694 -0.10 6.45 35.46
C LEU A 694 0.10 7.66 34.53
N LEU A 695 -1.01 8.22 34.05
CA LEU A 695 -1.02 9.49 33.32
C LEU A 695 -1.20 10.67 34.27
N ARG A 696 -0.18 11.53 34.33
CA ARG A 696 -0.16 12.82 35.02
C ARG A 696 -0.36 13.93 33.98
N GLY A 697 -1.58 14.08 33.46
CA GLY A 697 -1.93 15.05 32.42
C GLY A 697 -2.38 14.42 31.10
N LEU A 698 -2.56 15.25 30.06
CA LEU A 698 -3.18 14.89 28.77
C LEU A 698 -2.45 13.77 28.04
N SER A 699 -1.13 13.70 28.18
CA SER A 699 -0.33 12.64 27.56
C SER A 699 0.90 12.29 28.40
N ALA A 700 1.44 11.09 28.21
CA ALA A 700 2.74 10.69 28.71
C ALA A 700 3.53 9.89 27.66
N PRO A 701 4.86 10.02 27.62
CA PRO A 701 5.69 9.15 26.82
C PRO A 701 5.76 7.75 27.45
N VAL A 702 5.77 6.74 26.58
CA VAL A 702 6.09 5.35 26.89
C VAL A 702 7.29 4.98 26.03
N ARG A 703 8.45 4.79 26.66
CA ARG A 703 9.68 4.37 25.98
C ARG A 703 9.71 2.85 25.90
N LEU A 704 10.01 2.32 24.72
CA LEU A 704 10.01 0.89 24.46
C LEU A 704 11.32 0.52 23.77
N TRP A 705 11.98 -0.54 24.23
CA TRP A 705 13.15 -1.09 23.56
C TRP A 705 13.28 -2.58 23.84
N LEU A 706 14.08 -3.28 23.05
CA LEU A 706 14.41 -4.68 23.29
C LEU A 706 15.67 -4.73 24.14
N ASP A 707 15.69 -5.59 25.15
CA ASP A 707 16.83 -5.74 26.08
C ASP A 707 18.17 -6.03 25.39
N ASN A 708 18.15 -6.71 24.25
CA ASN A 708 19.31 -7.02 23.41
C ASN A 708 19.63 -5.99 22.32
N ALA A 709 18.83 -4.92 22.20
CA ALA A 709 19.06 -3.80 21.29
C ALA A 709 18.64 -2.46 21.96
N PRO A 710 19.20 -2.11 23.13
CA PRO A 710 18.76 -0.96 23.92
C PRO A 710 18.99 0.40 23.23
N GLU A 711 19.92 0.47 22.29
CA GLU A 711 20.19 1.65 21.48
C GLU A 711 19.09 1.96 20.44
N ARG A 712 18.18 1.00 20.18
CA ARG A 712 17.07 1.10 19.21
C ARG A 712 15.73 1.36 19.90
N MET A 713 15.72 2.31 20.82
CA MET A 713 14.52 2.70 21.56
C MET A 713 13.53 3.47 20.68
N VAL A 714 12.25 3.11 20.80
CA VAL A 714 11.12 3.86 20.22
C VAL A 714 10.30 4.51 21.34
N VAL A 715 9.59 5.59 21.01
CA VAL A 715 8.76 6.32 21.97
C VAL A 715 7.33 6.39 21.45
N ALA A 716 6.41 5.76 22.17
CA ALA A 716 4.99 5.97 21.97
C ALA A 716 4.50 7.11 22.88
N ARG A 717 3.49 7.85 22.44
CA ARG A 717 2.81 8.85 23.26
C ARG A 717 1.41 8.37 23.55
N LEU A 718 1.16 8.06 24.82
CA LEU A 718 -0.16 7.68 25.30
C LEU A 718 -0.93 8.94 25.65
N PHE A 719 -2.14 9.08 25.13
CA PHE A 719 -3.00 10.22 25.34
C PHE A 719 -4.33 9.79 25.97
N SER A 720 -4.82 10.56 26.95
CA SER A 720 -6.14 10.37 27.53
C SER A 720 -6.92 11.68 27.44
N PRO A 721 -8.05 11.72 26.72
CA PRO A 721 -8.85 12.94 26.53
C PRO A 721 -9.69 13.34 27.76
N LEU A 722 -9.73 12.50 28.80
CA LEU A 722 -10.70 12.61 29.90
C LEU A 722 -10.28 13.60 30.99
N HIS A 723 -9.55 14.66 30.61
CA HIS A 723 -9.22 15.79 31.48
C HIS A 723 -10.31 16.85 31.44
#